data_AF-A0A7X7F2F1-F1
#
_entry.id   AF-A0A7X7F2F1-F1
#
_cell.length_a   1.000
_cell.length_b   1.000
_cell.length_c   1.000
_cell.angle_alpha   90.00
_cell.angle_beta   90.00
_cell.angle_gamma   90.00
#
_symmetry.space_group_name_H-M   'P 1'
#
loop_
_entity.id
_entity.type
_entity.pdbx_description
1 polymer ?
#
loop_
_entity_poly.entity_id
_entity_poly.type
_entity_poly.pdbx_seq_one_letter_code
_entity_poly.pdbx_strand_id
1 'polypeptide(L)'
;MDISKNENTEPPSTRDESESGGARVAVIRCHSCDQLNTSTQKFCTHCGQLLWEPCVVCATCGPVGQVYCGSCGTHLDTARQKKADEFARRIEDAKRLRAEAKLDVAIETLQSMIDVSYSCVAKEVQQAKSLLRQYREQLQEVQAKVGRTAAIAQKWLSEANYQAALTLLRSVPEPVRSSAIVAMLAKAEASVAEITQLEAEVGEAMKSRITVDLPAKVNRLMELQPGSDRSREWARRLRDQFLRAAVARAGRFEYDKAEELLRAVPTCEQDVEVEKLAARTSILADLDWAVRKAPFVDAELRTLAELLRKWVPNHPEAEAWIASLAQREAARAKDPRRGLPRWADPPAMPRLGHAIDAPTGFERIAVSDSCVELLCSKGAGRFYAACGLALQGLRRGVVGLNLVPAGRGSLLSRMARLRIGGSSPRAAWGLDLGASGLKAVKLVVDGGSDAIRVESCHLVDYPKSLDQAVDVQQRRSLIAEALATFRDENPTEDECICAAVPGRHTFCRGVSMPVTNQKKRAAAMAYEAQRAFPFPLDDVVWGYQTLRQIHLEDSNSNCSDQILLVAAKRSLAEEYLLMFEQAGLSVDVLQSDPIAILNHFSYEGHLRAETSTNAMPPDGASDAVVIVDLGGDATNFFALSDHGIWFHSAGLGSEKITRSLTRHFDVTLAEAEKLKRSPAAARNLRKWNEATQPVFEDIEQEIVRSLGMFTNACPKARVERILAVGGGFRTHGLLRYLYLGR
;
A
#
# COMPACT_ATOMS: atom_id res chain seq x y z
N MET A 1 13.99 -27.30 -55.17
CA MET A 1 13.62 -28.68 -55.46
C MET A 1 12.23 -28.87 -54.90
N ASP A 2 11.22 -28.80 -55.76
CA ASP A 2 9.97 -29.54 -55.63
C ASP A 2 9.21 -29.42 -56.95
N ILE A 3 8.72 -30.55 -57.44
CA ILE A 3 8.12 -30.74 -58.76
C ILE A 3 6.62 -30.93 -58.54
N SER A 4 5.78 -30.07 -59.13
CA SER A 4 4.35 -30.33 -59.29
C SER A 4 3.92 -30.11 -60.75
N LYS A 5 3.06 -31.04 -61.20
CA LYS A 5 2.57 -31.28 -62.56
C LYS A 5 1.18 -30.67 -62.78
N ASN A 6 0.81 -30.62 -64.08
CA ASN A 6 -0.53 -30.49 -64.69
C ASN A 6 -1.07 -29.05 -64.86
N GLU A 7 -1.74 -28.65 -65.95
CA GLU A 7 -2.70 -29.39 -66.80
C GLU A 7 -2.65 -29.07 -68.32
N ASN A 8 -2.73 -30.16 -69.09
CA ASN A 8 -3.48 -30.42 -70.33
C ASN A 8 -4.38 -29.33 -70.95
N THR A 9 -4.23 -29.11 -72.26
CA THR A 9 -5.35 -28.88 -73.19
C THR A 9 -5.03 -29.56 -74.53
N GLU A 10 -5.73 -30.67 -74.81
CA GLU A 10 -5.75 -31.36 -76.10
C GLU A 10 -6.71 -30.65 -77.09
N PRO A 11 -6.45 -30.69 -78.41
CA PRO A 11 -7.42 -30.27 -79.42
C PRO A 11 -8.37 -31.41 -79.80
N PRO A 12 -9.59 -31.10 -80.32
CA PRO A 12 -10.66 -32.08 -80.47
C PRO A 12 -10.46 -33.04 -81.65
N SER A 13 -10.89 -34.29 -81.44
CA SER A 13 -10.90 -35.39 -82.40
C SER A 13 -12.05 -35.28 -83.42
N THR A 14 -11.72 -35.51 -84.69
CA THR A 14 -12.66 -35.65 -85.81
C THR A 14 -13.37 -37.01 -85.79
N ARG A 15 -14.68 -37.03 -86.08
CA ARG A 15 -15.41 -38.23 -86.53
C ARG A 15 -15.62 -38.16 -88.04
N ASP A 16 -15.32 -39.29 -88.68
CA ASP A 16 -15.51 -39.61 -90.11
C ASP A 16 -16.98 -39.50 -90.55
N GLU A 17 -17.20 -39.20 -91.84
CA GLU A 17 -17.81 -40.18 -92.75
C GLU A 17 -17.73 -39.76 -94.24
N SER A 18 -17.45 -40.78 -95.05
CA SER A 18 -17.71 -40.94 -96.49
C SER A 18 -16.68 -40.41 -97.51
N GLU A 19 -15.97 -41.42 -98.05
CA GLU A 19 -15.68 -41.63 -99.47
C GLU A 19 -14.54 -40.84 -100.14
N SER A 20 -13.48 -41.60 -100.43
CA SER A 20 -12.42 -41.35 -101.42
C SER A 20 -11.46 -40.17 -101.14
N GLY A 21 -10.25 -40.47 -100.66
CA GLY A 21 -9.17 -39.48 -100.65
C GLY A 21 -8.00 -39.88 -99.78
N GLY A 22 -6.79 -39.90 -100.35
CA GLY A 22 -5.56 -39.99 -99.58
C GLY A 22 -5.52 -38.90 -98.51
N ALA A 23 -5.14 -39.26 -97.28
CA ALA A 23 -5.07 -38.35 -96.15
C ALA A 23 -4.20 -37.12 -96.48
N ARG A 24 -4.84 -35.97 -96.75
CA ARG A 24 -4.15 -34.69 -96.92
C ARG A 24 -3.66 -34.25 -95.55
N VAL A 25 -2.37 -34.46 -95.27
CA VAL A 25 -1.70 -33.83 -94.12
C VAL A 25 -1.88 -32.32 -94.26
N ALA A 26 -2.51 -31.67 -93.27
CA ALA A 26 -2.65 -30.23 -93.27
C ALA A 26 -1.26 -29.59 -93.24
N VAL A 27 -0.91 -28.90 -94.32
CA VAL A 27 0.39 -28.27 -94.53
C VAL A 27 0.30 -26.77 -94.30
N ILE A 28 1.33 -26.21 -93.67
CA ILE A 28 1.53 -24.77 -93.52
C ILE A 28 2.74 -24.37 -94.36
N ARG A 29 2.59 -23.28 -95.13
CA ARG A 29 3.67 -22.71 -95.92
C ARG A 29 4.47 -21.75 -95.04
N CYS A 30 5.79 -21.91 -95.00
CA CYS A 30 6.65 -20.97 -94.31
C CYS A 30 6.58 -19.60 -94.99
N HIS A 31 6.21 -18.56 -94.25
CA HIS A 31 6.14 -17.19 -94.77
C HIS A 31 7.50 -16.63 -95.24
N SER A 32 8.61 -17.20 -94.76
CA SER A 32 9.96 -16.67 -95.06
C SER A 32 10.63 -17.34 -96.26
N CYS A 33 10.40 -18.63 -96.51
CA CYS A 33 11.13 -19.39 -97.54
C CYS A 33 10.21 -20.26 -98.41
N ASP A 34 8.89 -20.14 -98.25
CA ASP A 34 7.86 -20.91 -98.94
C ASP A 34 7.88 -22.43 -98.76
N GLN A 35 8.79 -22.98 -97.94
CA GLN A 35 8.83 -24.41 -97.62
C GLN A 35 7.51 -24.87 -96.99
N LEU A 36 6.96 -25.98 -97.49
CA LEU A 36 5.81 -26.65 -96.89
C LEU A 36 6.24 -27.44 -95.65
N ASN A 37 5.52 -27.23 -94.56
CA ASN A 37 5.73 -27.85 -93.25
C ASN A 37 4.43 -28.50 -92.79
N THR A 38 4.51 -29.47 -91.89
CA THR A 38 3.29 -30.05 -91.31
C THR A 38 2.69 -29.08 -90.30
N SER A 39 1.36 -29.02 -90.20
CA SER A 39 0.66 -28.10 -89.27
C SER A 39 1.01 -28.31 -87.78
N THR A 40 1.57 -29.46 -87.42
CA THR A 40 2.07 -29.76 -86.07
C THR A 40 3.46 -29.19 -85.76
N GLN A 41 4.21 -28.74 -86.78
CA GLN A 41 5.54 -28.18 -86.60
C GLN A 41 5.47 -26.74 -86.10
N LYS A 42 6.29 -26.41 -85.09
CA LYS A 42 6.41 -25.05 -84.55
C LYS A 42 7.37 -24.17 -85.38
N PHE A 43 8.34 -24.79 -86.03
CA PHE A 43 9.38 -24.13 -86.82
C PHE A 43 9.47 -24.76 -88.21
N CYS A 44 9.86 -23.96 -89.19
CA CYS A 44 10.10 -24.41 -90.55
C CYS A 44 11.30 -25.37 -90.57
N THR A 45 11.13 -26.54 -91.16
CA THR A 45 12.16 -27.58 -91.32
C THR A 45 13.32 -27.17 -92.23
N HIS A 46 13.12 -26.18 -93.11
CA HIS A 46 14.17 -25.67 -93.99
C HIS A 46 14.95 -24.47 -93.40
N CYS A 47 14.27 -23.35 -93.09
CA CYS A 47 14.94 -22.13 -92.63
C CYS A 47 14.86 -21.88 -91.12
N GLY A 48 14.17 -22.72 -90.35
CA GLY A 48 14.04 -22.57 -88.89
C GLY A 48 13.08 -21.48 -88.40
N GLN A 49 12.43 -20.72 -89.29
CA GLN A 49 11.49 -19.66 -88.92
C GLN A 49 10.24 -20.22 -88.19
N LEU A 50 9.73 -19.51 -87.19
CA LEU A 50 8.45 -19.83 -86.54
C LEU A 50 7.31 -19.91 -87.58
N LEU A 51 6.48 -20.95 -87.44
CA LEU A 51 5.31 -21.18 -88.29
C LEU A 51 4.03 -20.62 -87.66
N TRP A 52 4.00 -20.53 -86.33
CA TRP A 52 2.83 -20.12 -85.55
C TRP A 52 3.20 -19.01 -84.57
N GLU A 53 2.30 -18.02 -84.43
CA GLU A 53 2.43 -16.97 -83.43
C GLU A 53 1.06 -16.65 -82.80
N PRO A 54 0.99 -16.44 -81.48
CA PRO A 54 -0.24 -15.99 -80.83
C PRO A 54 -0.60 -14.55 -81.19
N CYS A 55 -1.89 -14.29 -81.37
CA CYS A 55 -2.43 -12.94 -81.49
C CYS A 55 -2.20 -12.15 -80.20
N VAL A 56 -1.63 -10.94 -80.29
CA VAL A 56 -1.35 -10.07 -79.14
C VAL A 56 -2.60 -9.52 -78.43
N VAL A 57 -3.79 -9.74 -78.99
CA VAL A 57 -5.08 -9.28 -78.44
C VAL A 57 -5.87 -10.42 -77.79
N CYS A 58 -6.02 -11.56 -78.48
CA CYS A 58 -6.85 -12.69 -78.01
C CYS A 58 -6.08 -13.98 -77.73
N ALA A 59 -4.74 -13.97 -77.85
CA ALA A 59 -3.84 -15.11 -77.67
C ALA A 59 -4.07 -16.31 -78.62
N THR A 60 -5.05 -16.25 -79.53
CA THR A 60 -5.26 -17.32 -80.52
C THR A 60 -4.04 -17.45 -81.42
N CYS A 61 -3.45 -18.65 -81.48
CA CYS A 61 -2.32 -18.97 -82.37
C CYS A 61 -2.76 -19.01 -83.83
N GLY A 62 -2.07 -18.26 -84.68
CA GLY A 62 -2.27 -18.25 -86.13
C GLY A 62 -0.95 -18.41 -86.89
N PRO A 63 -1.01 -18.72 -88.19
CA PRO A 63 0.16 -18.74 -89.06
C PRO A 63 0.92 -17.42 -89.05
N VAL A 64 2.26 -17.49 -89.02
CA VAL A 64 3.11 -16.31 -89.23
C VAL A 64 2.89 -15.75 -90.64
N GLY A 65 2.77 -14.42 -90.77
CA GLY A 65 2.48 -13.74 -92.04
C GLY A 65 1.01 -13.46 -92.33
N GLN A 66 0.09 -13.86 -91.44
CA GLN A 66 -1.33 -13.53 -91.57
C GLN A 66 -1.61 -12.06 -91.24
N VAL A 67 -2.48 -11.40 -92.03
CA VAL A 67 -2.81 -9.97 -91.88
C VAL A 67 -3.89 -9.73 -90.81
N TYR A 68 -4.89 -10.60 -90.72
CA TYR A 68 -5.99 -10.52 -89.74
C TYR A 68 -6.04 -11.78 -88.86
N CYS A 69 -6.39 -11.62 -87.59
CA CYS A 69 -6.60 -12.75 -86.69
C CYS A 69 -7.87 -13.52 -87.09
N GLY A 70 -7.76 -14.84 -87.29
CA GLY A 70 -8.90 -15.70 -87.61
C GLY A 70 -9.92 -15.90 -86.48
N SER A 71 -9.67 -15.39 -85.27
CA SER A 71 -10.57 -15.49 -84.11
C SER A 71 -11.20 -14.13 -83.76
N CYS A 72 -10.38 -13.11 -83.44
CA CYS A 72 -10.89 -11.80 -83.03
C CYS A 72 -10.98 -10.75 -84.14
N GLY A 73 -10.60 -11.07 -85.38
CA GLY A 73 -10.69 -10.16 -86.53
C GLY A 73 -9.74 -8.96 -86.52
N THR A 74 -8.83 -8.85 -85.55
CA THR A 74 -7.90 -7.72 -85.44
C THR A 74 -6.82 -7.77 -86.53
N HIS A 75 -6.43 -6.60 -87.07
CA HIS A 75 -5.26 -6.45 -87.93
C HIS A 75 -3.97 -6.70 -87.14
N LEU A 76 -3.26 -7.78 -87.46
CA LEU A 76 -2.17 -8.31 -86.65
C LEU A 76 -0.95 -7.38 -86.63
N ASP A 77 -0.58 -6.75 -87.75
CA ASP A 77 0.59 -5.86 -87.76
C ASP A 77 0.37 -4.57 -86.97
N THR A 78 -0.79 -3.92 -87.11
CA THR A 78 -1.16 -2.75 -86.29
C THR A 78 -1.23 -3.10 -84.81
N ALA A 79 -1.76 -4.27 -84.46
CA ALA A 79 -1.83 -4.71 -83.06
C ALA A 79 -0.45 -5.03 -82.48
N ARG A 80 0.41 -5.72 -83.23
CA ARG A 80 1.82 -5.98 -82.87
C ARG A 80 2.59 -4.67 -82.66
N GLN A 81 2.44 -3.71 -83.57
CA GLN A 81 3.08 -2.39 -83.44
C GLN A 81 2.61 -1.65 -82.19
N LYS A 82 1.29 -1.57 -81.96
CA LYS A 82 0.74 -0.95 -80.73
C LYS A 82 1.28 -1.61 -79.46
N LYS A 83 1.46 -2.94 -79.46
CA LYS A 83 2.00 -3.69 -78.33
C LYS A 83 3.49 -3.41 -78.11
N ALA A 84 4.27 -3.32 -79.18
CA ALA A 84 5.67 -2.89 -79.11
C ALA A 84 5.80 -1.45 -78.57
N ASP A 85 4.98 -0.51 -79.04
CA ASP A 85 4.95 0.88 -78.56
C ASP A 85 4.52 0.97 -77.08
N GLU A 86 3.62 0.11 -76.62
CA GLU A 86 3.24 -0.01 -75.21
C GLU A 86 4.44 -0.46 -74.37
N PHE A 87 5.16 -1.51 -74.79
CA PHE A 87 6.33 -2.03 -74.07
C PHE A 87 7.47 -1.01 -74.04
N ALA A 88 7.72 -0.32 -75.16
CA ALA A 88 8.72 0.74 -75.24
C ALA A 88 8.42 1.89 -74.26
N ARG A 89 7.15 2.31 -74.16
CA ARG A 89 6.72 3.34 -73.19
C ARG A 89 6.95 2.91 -71.75
N ARG A 90 6.62 1.66 -71.40
CA ARG A 90 6.83 1.13 -70.04
C ARG A 90 8.30 1.07 -69.65
N ILE A 91 9.20 0.78 -70.60
CA ILE A 91 10.66 0.86 -70.36
C ILE A 91 11.08 2.30 -70.07
N GLU A 92 10.54 3.27 -70.80
CA GLU A 92 10.85 4.68 -70.57
C GLU A 92 10.27 5.19 -69.23
N ASP A 93 9.08 4.73 -68.86
CA ASP A 93 8.49 4.96 -67.53
C ASP A 93 9.37 4.38 -66.41
N ALA A 94 9.89 3.16 -66.58
CA ALA A 94 10.80 2.55 -65.61
C ALA A 94 12.11 3.33 -65.46
N LYS A 95 12.67 3.86 -66.56
CA LYS A 95 13.85 4.74 -66.50
C LYS A 95 13.54 6.06 -65.78
N ARG A 96 12.37 6.65 -66.03
CA ARG A 96 11.90 7.86 -65.32
C ARG A 96 11.77 7.59 -63.82
N LEU A 97 11.11 6.50 -63.44
CA LEU A 97 10.97 6.08 -62.04
C LEU A 97 12.32 5.88 -61.35
N ARG A 98 13.31 5.30 -62.04
CA ARG A 98 14.69 5.22 -61.53
C ARG A 98 15.32 6.61 -61.34
N ALA A 99 15.13 7.53 -62.28
CA ALA A 99 15.63 8.90 -62.15
C ALA A 99 15.01 9.64 -60.95
N GLU A 100 13.78 9.30 -60.59
CA GLU A 100 13.08 9.78 -59.38
C GLU A 100 13.44 8.98 -58.10
N ALA A 101 14.45 8.10 -58.16
CA ALA A 101 14.85 7.21 -57.06
C ALA A 101 13.78 6.20 -56.57
N LYS A 102 12.75 5.92 -57.37
CA LYS A 102 11.70 4.92 -57.11
C LYS A 102 12.06 3.57 -57.73
N LEU A 103 13.20 3.01 -57.30
CA LEU A 103 13.80 1.80 -57.87
C LEU A 103 12.89 0.57 -57.77
N ASP A 104 12.20 0.41 -56.65
CA ASP A 104 11.26 -0.67 -56.35
C ASP A 104 10.07 -0.66 -57.32
N VAL A 105 9.46 0.51 -57.56
CA VAL A 105 8.38 0.67 -58.55
C VAL A 105 8.89 0.46 -59.98
N ALA A 106 10.12 0.91 -60.29
CA ALA A 106 10.76 0.66 -61.58
C ALA A 106 11.01 -0.84 -61.82
N ILE A 107 11.44 -1.57 -60.79
CA ILE A 107 11.63 -3.03 -60.81
C ILE A 107 10.29 -3.73 -61.06
N GLU A 108 9.22 -3.35 -60.35
CA GLU A 108 7.88 -3.92 -60.55
C GLU A 108 7.34 -3.66 -61.97
N THR A 109 7.56 -2.46 -62.49
CA THR A 109 7.21 -2.06 -63.86
C THR A 109 7.90 -2.94 -64.90
N LEU A 110 9.20 -3.22 -64.72
CA LEU A 110 9.99 -4.06 -65.63
C LEU A 110 9.66 -5.55 -65.45
N GLN A 111 9.40 -6.00 -64.23
CA GLN A 111 9.16 -7.40 -63.91
C GLN A 111 7.86 -7.91 -64.53
N SER A 112 6.82 -7.07 -64.58
CA SER A 112 5.55 -7.36 -65.25
C SER A 112 5.61 -7.39 -66.78
N MET A 113 6.82 -7.28 -67.37
CA MET A 113 7.06 -7.42 -68.82
C MET A 113 7.70 -8.75 -69.20
N ILE A 114 8.17 -9.57 -68.24
CA ILE A 114 9.12 -10.66 -68.50
C ILE A 114 8.47 -11.97 -68.99
N ASP A 115 7.24 -12.25 -68.58
CA ASP A 115 6.54 -13.51 -68.89
C ASP A 115 5.71 -13.45 -70.18
N VAL A 116 6.09 -12.54 -71.10
CA VAL A 116 5.35 -12.28 -72.34
C VAL A 116 6.07 -12.89 -73.54
N SER A 117 5.39 -13.81 -74.23
CA SER A 117 5.94 -14.64 -75.31
C SER A 117 5.48 -14.21 -76.71
N TYR A 118 5.56 -12.91 -77.03
CA TYR A 118 5.29 -12.40 -78.40
C TYR A 118 6.61 -12.03 -79.08
N SER A 119 6.77 -12.41 -80.35
CA SER A 119 8.02 -12.13 -81.07
C SER A 119 8.20 -10.64 -81.34
N CYS A 120 7.10 -9.91 -81.52
CA CYS A 120 7.08 -8.47 -81.79
C CYS A 120 7.59 -7.59 -80.63
N VAL A 121 7.73 -8.14 -79.42
CA VAL A 121 8.28 -7.43 -78.24
C VAL A 121 9.56 -8.06 -77.70
N ALA A 122 10.16 -9.01 -78.43
CA ALA A 122 11.31 -9.77 -77.94
C ALA A 122 12.51 -8.87 -77.61
N LYS A 123 12.71 -7.78 -78.37
CA LYS A 123 13.76 -6.79 -78.15
C LYS A 123 13.52 -6.01 -76.85
N GLU A 124 12.29 -5.55 -76.63
CA GLU A 124 11.87 -4.80 -75.45
C GLU A 124 11.92 -5.68 -74.20
N VAL A 125 11.47 -6.93 -74.27
CA VAL A 125 11.55 -7.90 -73.17
C VAL A 125 13.01 -8.17 -72.80
N GLN A 126 13.90 -8.32 -73.78
CA GLN A 126 15.33 -8.52 -73.51
C GLN A 126 15.96 -7.27 -72.87
N GLN A 127 15.59 -6.07 -73.33
CA GLN A 127 16.01 -4.82 -72.70
C GLN A 127 15.48 -4.70 -71.26
N ALA A 128 14.21 -5.07 -71.02
CA ALA A 128 13.61 -5.05 -69.69
C ALA A 128 14.30 -6.02 -68.73
N LYS A 129 14.66 -7.24 -69.18
CA LYS A 129 15.45 -8.21 -68.39
C LYS A 129 16.81 -7.64 -67.99
N SER A 130 17.52 -6.98 -68.92
CA SER A 130 18.80 -6.34 -68.64
C SER A 130 18.67 -5.22 -67.62
N LEU A 131 17.68 -4.33 -67.80
CA LEU A 131 17.43 -3.23 -66.86
C LEU A 131 16.97 -3.74 -65.49
N LEU A 132 16.13 -4.77 -65.44
CA LEU A 132 15.65 -5.35 -64.18
C LEU A 132 16.82 -5.91 -63.36
N ARG A 133 17.75 -6.64 -64.00
CA ARG A 133 18.96 -7.12 -63.33
C ARG A 133 19.77 -5.96 -62.76
N GLN A 134 20.04 -4.95 -63.59
CA GLN A 134 20.78 -3.75 -63.16
C GLN A 134 20.09 -3.05 -61.97
N TYR A 135 18.77 -2.89 -62.02
CA TYR A 135 18.04 -2.13 -61.01
C TYR A 135 17.93 -2.92 -59.69
N ARG A 136 17.81 -4.26 -59.75
CA ARG A 136 17.86 -5.12 -58.57
C ARG A 136 19.23 -5.09 -57.89
N GLU A 137 20.31 -5.15 -58.66
CA GLU A 137 21.69 -4.99 -58.14
C GLU A 137 21.85 -3.63 -57.46
N GLN A 138 21.35 -2.56 -58.09
CA GLN A 138 21.34 -1.21 -57.50
C GLN A 138 20.51 -1.12 -56.21
N LEU A 139 19.32 -1.71 -56.18
CA LEU A 139 18.47 -1.73 -54.99
C LEU A 139 19.15 -2.45 -53.82
N GLN A 140 19.79 -3.60 -54.09
CA GLN A 140 20.56 -4.33 -53.07
C GLN A 140 21.72 -3.49 -52.52
N GLU A 141 22.44 -2.78 -53.39
CA GLU A 141 23.56 -1.92 -52.98
C GLU A 141 23.08 -0.74 -52.11
N VAL A 142 21.97 -0.10 -52.51
CA VAL A 142 21.32 0.96 -51.73
C VAL A 142 20.87 0.42 -50.37
N GLN A 143 20.18 -0.72 -50.33
CA GLN A 143 19.73 -1.35 -49.08
C GLN A 143 20.89 -1.72 -48.16
N ALA A 144 21.98 -2.28 -48.69
CA ALA A 144 23.18 -2.60 -47.91
C ALA A 144 23.83 -1.33 -47.33
N LYS A 145 23.87 -0.24 -48.09
CA LYS A 145 24.36 1.05 -47.61
C LYS A 145 23.47 1.61 -46.49
N VAL A 146 22.15 1.61 -46.70
CA VAL A 146 21.15 2.04 -45.71
C VAL A 146 21.26 1.23 -44.42
N GLY A 147 21.42 -0.10 -44.52
CA GLY A 147 21.61 -0.99 -43.37
C GLY A 147 22.88 -0.70 -42.57
N ARG A 148 24.01 -0.46 -43.24
CA ARG A 148 25.26 -0.03 -42.57
C ARG A 148 25.10 1.30 -41.85
N THR A 149 24.45 2.27 -42.50
CA THR A 149 24.15 3.59 -41.90
C THR A 149 23.29 3.45 -40.65
N ALA A 150 22.22 2.64 -40.71
CA ALA A 150 21.36 2.36 -39.56
C ALA A 150 22.14 1.71 -38.40
N ALA A 151 23.02 0.76 -38.67
CA ALA A 151 23.83 0.11 -37.63
C ALA A 151 24.76 1.11 -36.90
N ILE A 152 25.43 2.00 -37.65
CA ILE A 152 26.30 3.04 -37.07
C ILE A 152 25.47 4.03 -36.25
N ALA A 153 24.35 4.50 -36.79
CA ALA A 153 23.47 5.41 -36.08
C ALA A 153 22.89 4.78 -34.80
N GLN A 154 22.57 3.48 -34.82
CA GLN A 154 22.05 2.76 -33.66
C GLN A 154 23.10 2.68 -32.56
N LYS A 155 24.35 2.42 -32.93
CA LYS A 155 25.48 2.48 -31.99
C LYS A 155 25.60 3.87 -31.36
N TRP A 156 25.62 4.93 -32.17
CA TRP A 156 25.71 6.29 -31.64
C TRP A 156 24.53 6.68 -30.75
N LEU A 157 23.31 6.26 -31.08
CA LEU A 157 22.15 6.45 -30.20
C LEU A 157 22.32 5.74 -28.85
N SER A 158 22.88 4.53 -28.83
CA SER A 158 23.16 3.81 -27.58
C SER A 158 24.28 4.44 -26.76
N GLU A 159 25.20 5.16 -27.42
CA GLU A 159 26.29 5.92 -26.79
C GLU A 159 25.87 7.38 -26.48
N ALA A 160 24.59 7.72 -26.62
CA ALA A 160 24.03 9.07 -26.43
C ALA A 160 24.62 10.17 -27.34
N ASN A 161 25.23 9.78 -28.47
CA ASN A 161 25.72 10.68 -29.51
C ASN A 161 24.62 11.10 -30.50
N TYR A 162 23.55 11.72 -29.97
CA TYR A 162 22.33 12.03 -30.74
C TYR A 162 22.56 12.95 -31.93
N GLN A 163 23.41 13.98 -31.79
CA GLN A 163 23.68 14.93 -32.88
C GLN A 163 24.38 14.25 -34.07
N ALA A 164 25.38 13.40 -33.80
CA ALA A 164 26.08 12.65 -34.84
C ALA A 164 25.12 11.66 -35.53
N ALA A 165 24.29 10.96 -34.74
CA ALA A 165 23.26 10.07 -35.28
C ALA A 165 22.26 10.83 -36.17
N LEU A 166 21.79 12.00 -35.73
CA LEU A 166 20.87 12.83 -36.48
C LEU A 166 21.45 13.28 -37.83
N THR A 167 22.69 13.79 -37.84
CA THR A 167 23.38 14.20 -39.07
C THR A 167 23.54 13.02 -40.03
N LEU A 168 23.97 11.86 -39.53
CA LEU A 168 24.14 10.66 -40.35
C LEU A 168 22.82 10.14 -40.91
N LEU A 169 21.76 10.08 -40.10
CA LEU A 169 20.45 9.59 -40.54
C LEU A 169 19.81 10.54 -41.57
N ARG A 170 19.97 11.87 -41.42
CA ARG A 170 19.49 12.86 -42.40
C ARG A 170 20.17 12.75 -43.76
N SER A 171 21.41 12.22 -43.81
CA SER A 171 22.11 11.96 -45.06
C SER A 171 21.46 10.86 -45.92
N VAL A 172 20.58 10.04 -45.34
CA VAL A 172 19.82 9.02 -46.09
C VAL A 172 18.63 9.72 -46.78
N PRO A 173 18.52 9.68 -48.12
CA PRO A 173 17.42 10.29 -48.85
C PRO A 173 16.07 9.69 -48.44
N GLU A 174 15.04 10.54 -48.33
CA GLU A 174 13.69 10.14 -47.88
C GLU A 174 13.08 8.94 -48.62
N PRO A 175 13.15 8.83 -49.97
CA PRO A 175 12.56 7.72 -50.69
C PRO A 175 13.13 6.33 -50.34
N VAL A 176 14.32 6.27 -49.74
CA VAL A 176 15.02 5.01 -49.43
C VAL A 176 15.22 4.78 -47.92
N ARG A 177 14.54 5.57 -47.07
CA ARG A 177 14.57 5.37 -45.62
C ARG A 177 13.72 4.17 -45.23
N SER A 178 14.27 3.25 -44.44
CA SER A 178 13.49 2.21 -43.79
C SER A 178 12.69 2.77 -42.60
N SER A 179 11.66 2.03 -42.17
CA SER A 179 10.91 2.34 -40.94
C SER A 179 11.80 2.47 -39.70
N ALA A 180 12.86 1.65 -39.63
CA ALA A 180 13.86 1.75 -38.57
C ALA A 180 14.59 3.09 -38.58
N ILE A 181 15.03 3.58 -39.75
CA ILE A 181 15.68 4.90 -39.87
C ILE A 181 14.72 6.02 -39.50
N VAL A 182 13.45 5.94 -39.91
CA VAL A 182 12.43 6.94 -39.54
C VAL A 182 12.24 7.00 -38.02
N ALA A 183 12.13 5.84 -37.36
CA ALA A 183 12.00 5.79 -35.90
C ALA A 183 13.25 6.33 -35.19
N MET A 184 14.44 6.01 -35.68
CA MET A 184 15.72 6.51 -35.14
C MET A 184 15.88 8.02 -35.32
N LEU A 185 15.45 8.56 -36.48
CA LEU A 185 15.41 10.00 -36.73
C LEU A 185 14.53 10.71 -35.71
N ALA A 186 13.29 10.25 -35.54
CA ALA A 186 12.35 10.83 -34.57
C ALA A 186 12.93 10.82 -33.14
N LYS A 187 13.56 9.72 -32.74
CA LYS A 187 14.23 9.61 -31.43
C LYS A 187 15.40 10.60 -31.29
N ALA A 188 16.26 10.69 -32.30
CA ALA A 188 17.40 11.59 -32.30
C ALA A 188 16.97 13.06 -32.24
N GLU A 189 15.96 13.43 -33.04
CA GLU A 189 15.39 14.78 -33.08
C GLU A 189 14.77 15.18 -31.75
N ALA A 190 13.94 14.31 -31.17
CA ALA A 190 13.35 14.53 -29.86
C ALA A 190 14.43 14.69 -28.76
N SER A 191 15.46 13.84 -28.77
CA SER A 191 16.54 13.89 -27.77
C SER A 191 17.37 15.17 -27.90
N VAL A 192 17.72 15.59 -29.13
CA VAL A 192 18.46 16.84 -29.37
C VAL A 192 17.63 18.06 -28.96
N ALA A 193 16.32 18.07 -29.26
CA ALA A 193 15.43 19.14 -28.86
C ALA A 193 15.32 19.24 -27.32
N GLU A 194 15.12 18.10 -26.64
CA GLU A 194 15.06 18.03 -25.18
C GLU A 194 16.36 18.52 -24.53
N ILE A 195 17.52 18.07 -25.02
CA ILE A 195 18.84 18.54 -24.56
C ILE A 195 18.95 20.05 -24.70
N THR A 196 18.63 20.58 -25.88
CA THR A 196 18.77 22.02 -26.16
C THR A 196 17.89 22.84 -25.23
N GLN A 197 16.65 22.40 -25.01
CA GLN A 197 15.74 23.04 -24.07
C GLN A 197 16.28 22.98 -22.63
N LEU A 198 16.69 21.80 -22.16
CA LEU A 198 17.21 21.62 -20.81
C LEU A 198 18.49 22.44 -20.57
N GLU A 199 19.41 22.49 -21.53
CA GLU A 199 20.61 23.33 -21.43
C GLU A 199 20.28 24.82 -21.32
N ALA A 200 19.27 25.29 -22.04
CA ALA A 200 18.83 26.68 -21.97
C ALA A 200 18.20 27.00 -20.60
N GLU A 201 17.27 26.15 -20.15
CA GLU A 201 16.60 26.31 -18.86
C GLU A 201 17.58 26.23 -17.68
N VAL A 202 18.45 25.21 -17.67
CA VAL A 202 19.48 25.05 -16.63
C VAL A 202 20.46 26.21 -16.68
N GLY A 203 20.93 26.58 -17.87
CA GLY A 203 21.87 27.68 -18.06
C GLY A 203 21.33 29.02 -17.54
N GLU A 204 20.04 29.29 -17.73
CA GLU A 204 19.39 30.51 -17.23
C GLU A 204 19.15 30.46 -15.71
N ALA A 205 18.67 29.33 -15.19
CA ALA A 205 18.45 29.15 -13.76
C ALA A 205 19.77 29.25 -12.96
N MET A 206 20.88 28.78 -13.52
CA MET A 206 22.21 28.87 -12.91
C MET A 206 22.78 30.29 -12.83
N LYS A 207 22.23 31.25 -13.60
CA LYS A 207 22.61 32.68 -13.55
C LYS A 207 21.74 33.49 -12.61
N SER A 208 20.49 33.09 -12.43
CA SER A 208 19.47 33.86 -11.72
C SER A 208 19.21 33.24 -10.34
N ARG A 209 18.20 32.39 -10.24
CA ARG A 209 17.76 31.76 -8.98
C ARG A 209 17.68 30.26 -9.15
N ILE A 210 18.39 29.55 -8.29
CA ILE A 210 18.31 28.09 -8.20
C ILE A 210 17.04 27.70 -7.44
N THR A 211 16.24 26.88 -8.11
CA THR A 211 14.98 26.33 -7.64
C THR A 211 15.13 24.86 -7.30
N VAL A 212 14.13 24.29 -6.60
CA VAL A 212 14.17 22.90 -6.11
C VAL A 212 13.99 21.87 -7.24
N ASP A 213 13.42 22.27 -8.38
CA ASP A 213 13.24 21.42 -9.57
C ASP A 213 14.49 21.33 -10.46
N LEU A 214 15.44 22.26 -10.31
CA LEU A 214 16.63 22.34 -11.15
C LEU A 214 17.52 21.07 -11.12
N PRO A 215 17.72 20.38 -9.99
CA PRO A 215 18.48 19.12 -9.95
C PRO A 215 17.87 18.02 -10.79
N ALA A 216 16.54 17.92 -10.85
CA ALA A 216 15.87 16.91 -11.68
C ALA A 216 16.16 17.15 -13.17
N LYS A 217 16.19 18.42 -13.60
CA LYS A 217 16.57 18.81 -14.96
C LYS A 217 18.04 18.48 -15.27
N VAL A 218 18.94 18.73 -14.33
CA VAL A 218 20.37 18.38 -14.47
C VAL A 218 20.58 16.87 -14.53
N ASN A 219 19.91 16.09 -13.66
CA ASN A 219 19.95 14.63 -13.72
C ASN A 219 19.46 14.12 -15.08
N ARG A 220 18.33 14.65 -15.57
CA ARG A 220 17.79 14.29 -16.90
C ARG A 220 18.77 14.63 -18.03
N LEU A 221 19.41 15.79 -17.97
CA LEU A 221 20.43 16.18 -18.94
C LEU A 221 21.64 15.25 -18.90
N MET A 222 22.03 14.75 -17.72
CA MET A 222 23.13 13.80 -17.58
C MET A 222 22.79 12.38 -18.05
N GLU A 223 21.53 11.95 -17.93
CA GLU A 223 21.06 10.71 -18.57
C GLU A 223 21.14 10.82 -20.10
N LEU A 224 20.74 11.97 -20.64
CA LEU A 224 20.79 12.25 -22.08
C LEU A 224 22.23 12.52 -22.57
N GLN A 225 23.12 13.04 -21.72
CA GLN A 225 24.50 13.34 -22.09
C GLN A 225 25.49 12.98 -20.98
N PRO A 226 25.75 11.68 -20.73
CA PRO A 226 26.63 11.23 -19.65
C PRO A 226 28.06 11.77 -19.75
N GLY A 227 28.51 12.05 -20.98
CA GLY A 227 29.83 12.56 -21.31
C GLY A 227 30.02 14.08 -21.21
N SER A 228 28.96 14.87 -20.97
CA SER A 228 29.03 16.33 -21.03
C SER A 228 29.79 16.96 -19.85
N ASP A 229 30.89 17.66 -20.14
CA ASP A 229 31.64 18.44 -19.14
C ASP A 229 30.79 19.55 -18.53
N ARG A 230 29.94 20.18 -19.34
CA ARG A 230 29.07 21.28 -18.93
C ARG A 230 28.01 20.82 -17.93
N SER A 231 27.37 19.68 -18.22
CA SER A 231 26.36 19.09 -17.31
C SER A 231 26.99 18.65 -16.00
N ARG A 232 28.20 18.08 -16.04
CA ARG A 232 28.99 17.76 -14.83
C ARG A 232 29.36 19.00 -14.03
N GLU A 233 29.77 20.08 -14.69
CA GLU A 233 30.08 21.35 -14.01
C GLU A 233 28.84 21.90 -13.29
N TRP A 234 27.68 21.90 -13.96
CA TRP A 234 26.42 22.33 -13.35
C TRP A 234 26.02 21.46 -12.15
N ALA A 235 26.15 20.14 -12.26
CA ALA A 235 25.88 19.23 -11.15
C ALA A 235 26.78 19.53 -9.93
N ARG A 236 28.08 19.70 -10.14
CA ARG A 236 29.04 20.07 -9.07
C ARG A 236 28.72 21.42 -8.44
N ARG A 237 28.41 22.43 -9.25
CA ARG A 237 28.04 23.76 -8.75
C ARG A 237 26.76 23.71 -7.91
N LEU A 238 25.76 22.92 -8.34
CA LEU A 238 24.54 22.69 -7.57
C LEU A 238 24.84 21.98 -6.25
N ARG A 239 25.62 20.89 -6.28
CA ARG A 239 26.08 20.16 -5.09
C ARG A 239 26.70 21.13 -4.09
N ASP A 240 27.69 21.91 -4.50
CA ASP A 240 28.41 22.81 -3.60
C ASP A 240 27.51 23.90 -3.02
N GLN A 241 26.56 24.41 -3.80
CA GLN A 241 25.61 25.41 -3.34
C GLN A 241 24.60 24.84 -2.35
N PHE A 242 24.07 23.65 -2.62
CA PHE A 242 23.14 22.96 -1.72
C PHE A 242 23.83 22.53 -0.44
N LEU A 243 25.06 22.04 -0.49
CA LEU A 243 25.86 21.75 0.70
C LEU A 243 26.06 23.00 1.56
N ARG A 244 26.50 24.13 0.97
CA ARG A 244 26.65 25.39 1.70
C ARG A 244 25.34 25.86 2.32
N ALA A 245 24.24 25.81 1.56
CA ALA A 245 22.93 26.21 2.04
C ALA A 245 22.42 25.28 3.16
N ALA A 246 22.59 23.97 3.02
CA ALA A 246 22.21 22.97 4.01
C ALA A 246 23.00 23.14 5.31
N VAL A 247 24.32 23.33 5.25
CA VAL A 247 25.16 23.61 6.42
C VAL A 247 24.72 24.90 7.11
N ALA A 248 24.44 25.96 6.35
CA ALA A 248 23.94 27.21 6.91
C ALA A 248 22.55 27.07 7.56
N ARG A 249 21.65 26.27 6.97
CA ARG A 249 20.33 25.94 7.54
C ARG A 249 20.46 25.12 8.82
N ALA A 250 21.28 24.08 8.81
CA ALA A 250 21.56 23.25 9.98
C ALA A 250 22.22 24.05 11.12
N GLY A 251 23.10 25.01 10.78
CA GLY A 251 23.70 25.94 11.74
C GLY A 251 22.69 26.92 12.37
N ARG A 252 21.53 27.11 11.73
CA ARG A 252 20.35 27.81 12.30
C ARG A 252 19.32 26.85 12.89
N PHE A 253 19.67 25.59 13.09
CA PHE A 253 18.80 24.54 13.64
C PHE A 253 17.57 24.24 12.76
N GLU A 254 17.60 24.61 11.47
CA GLU A 254 16.54 24.34 10.50
C GLU A 254 16.78 22.99 9.79
N TYR A 255 16.77 21.88 10.55
CA TYR A 255 17.20 20.56 10.06
C TYR A 255 16.34 19.99 8.92
N ASP A 256 15.00 20.08 9.00
CA ASP A 256 14.13 19.59 7.92
C ASP A 256 14.45 20.28 6.57
N LYS A 257 14.69 21.61 6.60
CA LYS A 257 15.07 22.39 5.41
C LYS A 257 16.48 22.05 4.90
N ALA A 258 17.39 21.71 5.81
CA ALA A 258 18.73 21.26 5.44
C ALA A 258 18.69 19.87 4.79
N GLU A 259 17.88 18.95 5.31
CA GLU A 259 17.67 17.62 4.74
C GLU A 259 17.07 17.68 3.33
N GLU A 260 16.08 18.54 3.10
CA GLU A 260 15.47 18.76 1.77
C GLU A 260 16.52 19.16 0.73
N LEU A 261 17.41 20.11 1.08
CA LEU A 261 18.50 20.55 0.20
C LEU A 261 19.51 19.44 -0.09
N LEU A 262 19.84 18.62 0.91
CA LEU A 262 20.80 17.51 0.75
C LEU A 262 20.23 16.40 -0.13
N ARG A 263 18.94 16.09 0.00
CA ARG A 263 18.26 15.15 -0.90
C ARG A 263 18.12 15.65 -2.32
N ALA A 264 18.01 16.97 -2.48
CA ALA A 264 17.93 17.60 -3.80
C ALA A 264 19.28 17.66 -4.53
N VAL A 265 20.41 17.27 -3.92
CA VAL A 265 21.70 17.17 -4.62
C VAL A 265 21.56 16.21 -5.81
N PRO A 266 22.04 16.59 -7.03
CA PRO A 266 22.02 15.73 -8.21
C PRO A 266 22.56 14.32 -7.91
N THR A 267 21.93 13.29 -8.47
CA THR A 267 22.19 11.88 -8.09
C THR A 267 23.63 11.46 -8.39
N CYS A 268 24.21 11.97 -9.47
CA CYS A 268 25.61 11.78 -9.84
C CYS A 268 26.62 12.39 -8.86
N GLU A 269 26.19 13.33 -8.02
CA GLU A 269 27.00 14.08 -7.06
C GLU A 269 26.64 13.73 -5.60
N GLN A 270 25.77 12.73 -5.39
CA GLN A 270 25.53 12.11 -4.09
C GLN A 270 26.69 11.16 -3.76
N ASP A 271 27.77 11.74 -3.23
CA ASP A 271 28.87 10.97 -2.68
C ASP A 271 28.63 10.59 -1.21
N VAL A 272 29.54 9.77 -0.68
CA VAL A 272 29.51 9.29 0.71
C VAL A 272 29.46 10.43 1.74
N GLU A 273 30.04 11.59 1.44
CA GLU A 273 30.03 12.73 2.37
C GLU A 273 28.67 13.43 2.39
N VAL A 274 28.04 13.61 1.22
CA VAL A 274 26.66 14.11 1.12
C VAL A 274 25.70 13.16 1.82
N GLU A 275 25.85 11.85 1.61
CA GLU A 275 25.02 10.81 2.25
C GLU A 275 25.16 10.84 3.78
N LYS A 276 26.38 10.88 4.32
CA LYS A 276 26.62 10.97 5.76
C LYS A 276 26.01 12.24 6.35
N LEU A 277 26.17 13.38 5.67
CA LEU A 277 25.62 14.64 6.13
C LEU A 277 24.09 14.62 6.10
N ALA A 278 23.49 14.08 5.03
CA ALA A 278 22.04 13.91 4.92
C ALA A 278 21.49 13.00 6.01
N ALA A 279 22.13 11.85 6.26
CA ALA A 279 21.75 10.92 7.31
C ALA A 279 21.80 11.57 8.70
N ARG A 280 22.90 12.28 9.02
CA ARG A 280 23.03 13.00 10.29
C ARG A 280 21.96 14.08 10.45
N THR A 281 21.75 14.89 9.42
CA THR A 281 20.75 15.97 9.42
C THR A 281 19.34 15.42 9.59
N SER A 282 19.01 14.30 8.94
CA SER A 282 17.71 13.63 9.06
C SER A 282 17.43 13.16 10.48
N ILE A 283 18.42 12.54 11.14
CA ILE A 283 18.25 12.13 12.54
C ILE A 283 18.07 13.34 13.46
N LEU A 284 18.80 14.45 13.21
CA LEU A 284 18.63 15.68 13.99
C LEU A 284 17.26 16.33 13.76
N ALA A 285 16.74 16.30 12.53
CA ALA A 285 15.40 16.77 12.21
C ALA A 285 14.34 15.98 12.98
N ASP A 286 14.41 14.65 12.95
CA ASP A 286 13.48 13.80 13.70
C ASP A 286 13.59 14.01 15.21
N LEU A 287 14.79 14.26 15.74
CA LEU A 287 15.03 14.46 17.17
C LEU A 287 14.51 15.82 17.67
N ASP A 288 14.82 16.92 16.96
CA ASP A 288 14.25 18.26 17.28
C ASP A 288 12.73 18.22 17.19
N TRP A 289 12.20 17.65 16.08
CA TRP A 289 10.77 17.56 15.85
C TRP A 289 10.07 16.74 16.93
N ALA A 290 10.64 15.58 17.31
CA ALA A 290 10.07 14.70 18.31
C ALA A 290 9.90 15.39 19.68
N VAL A 291 10.91 16.18 20.09
CA VAL A 291 10.87 16.94 21.35
C VAL A 291 9.93 18.13 21.24
N ARG A 292 10.04 18.91 20.16
CA ARG A 292 9.27 20.15 19.97
C ARG A 292 7.77 19.91 19.81
N LYS A 293 7.36 18.80 19.19
CA LYS A 293 5.97 18.54 18.79
C LYS A 293 5.25 17.48 19.61
N ALA A 294 5.88 16.90 20.64
CA ALA A 294 5.19 15.96 21.51
C ALA A 294 3.99 16.64 22.22
N PRO A 295 2.78 16.05 22.17
CA PRO A 295 1.62 16.61 22.86
C PRO A 295 1.71 16.46 24.39
N PHE A 296 2.45 15.46 24.85
CA PHE A 296 2.59 15.11 26.26
C PHE A 296 4.05 14.84 26.62
N VAL A 297 4.38 15.04 27.90
CA VAL A 297 5.64 14.61 28.49
C VAL A 297 5.55 13.13 28.82
N ASP A 298 5.91 12.29 27.84
CA ASP A 298 6.11 10.86 28.05
C ASP A 298 7.45 10.54 28.71
N ALA A 299 7.70 9.26 29.02
CA ALA A 299 8.86 8.83 29.80
C ALA A 299 10.22 9.03 29.11
N GLU A 300 10.24 9.20 27.78
CA GLU A 300 11.48 9.26 26.99
C GLU A 300 11.76 10.63 26.38
N LEU A 301 10.78 11.53 26.42
CA LEU A 301 10.89 12.84 25.79
C LEU A 301 12.10 13.64 26.32
N ARG A 302 12.36 13.58 27.63
CA ARG A 302 13.55 14.20 28.23
C ARG A 302 14.84 13.57 27.73
N THR A 303 14.90 12.24 27.65
CA THR A 303 16.09 11.53 27.17
C THR A 303 16.40 11.85 25.71
N LEU A 304 15.38 12.07 24.86
CA LEU A 304 15.57 12.56 23.50
C LEU A 304 16.10 14.00 23.47
N ALA A 305 15.61 14.88 24.35
CA ALA A 305 16.13 16.24 24.48
C ALA A 305 17.59 16.26 24.98
N GLU A 306 17.94 15.38 25.93
CA GLU A 306 19.31 15.16 26.40
C GLU A 306 20.23 14.65 25.28
N LEU A 307 19.75 13.71 24.47
CA LEU A 307 20.47 13.22 23.30
C LEU A 307 20.70 14.34 22.28
N LEU A 308 19.70 15.19 22.03
CA LEU A 308 19.82 16.34 21.13
C LEU A 308 20.88 17.31 21.63
N ARG A 309 20.85 17.67 22.92
CA ARG A 309 21.87 18.54 23.53
C ARG A 309 23.26 17.92 23.46
N LYS A 310 23.38 16.61 23.66
CA LYS A 310 24.67 15.91 23.56
C LYS A 310 25.25 16.02 22.15
N TRP A 311 24.43 15.93 21.12
CA TRP A 311 24.87 15.95 19.72
C TRP A 311 24.99 17.36 19.14
N VAL A 312 24.26 18.32 19.71
CA VAL A 312 24.24 19.73 19.34
C VAL A 312 24.35 20.57 20.63
N PRO A 313 25.56 20.72 21.20
CA PRO A 313 25.75 21.41 22.48
C PRO A 313 25.28 22.86 22.49
N ASN A 314 25.24 23.51 21.32
CA ASN A 314 24.82 24.90 21.13
C ASN A 314 23.34 25.04 20.71
N HIS A 315 22.52 23.98 20.83
CA HIS A 315 21.09 24.06 20.50
C HIS A 315 20.38 25.10 21.40
N PRO A 316 19.62 26.06 20.84
CA PRO A 316 19.16 27.24 21.57
C PRO A 316 18.13 26.91 22.66
N GLU A 317 17.32 25.87 22.44
CA GLU A 317 16.20 25.53 23.34
C GLU A 317 16.44 24.26 24.16
N ALA A 318 17.46 23.46 23.84
CA ALA A 318 17.55 22.10 24.40
C ALA A 318 17.75 22.11 25.93
N GLU A 319 18.50 23.10 26.44
CA GLU A 319 18.65 23.31 27.88
C GLU A 319 17.34 23.62 28.59
N ALA A 320 16.61 24.60 28.06
CA ALA A 320 15.33 25.01 28.60
C ALA A 320 14.30 23.87 28.54
N TRP A 321 14.29 23.10 27.44
CA TRP A 321 13.44 21.91 27.31
C TRP A 321 13.76 20.87 28.38
N ILE A 322 15.03 20.49 28.56
CA ILE A 322 15.41 19.49 29.56
C ILE A 322 15.00 19.93 30.96
N ALA A 323 15.24 21.19 31.32
CA ALA A 323 14.85 21.72 32.62
C ALA A 323 13.32 21.71 32.82
N SER A 324 12.55 22.14 31.82
CA SER A 324 11.08 22.16 31.90
C SER A 324 10.48 20.74 31.92
N LEU A 325 11.02 19.83 31.11
CA LEU A 325 10.62 18.41 31.10
C LEU A 325 10.89 17.77 32.46
N ALA A 326 12.10 17.94 33.00
CA ALA A 326 12.45 17.43 34.33
C ALA A 326 11.53 17.97 35.44
N GLN A 327 11.18 19.26 35.37
CA GLN A 327 10.23 19.87 36.32
C GLN A 327 8.84 19.22 36.24
N ARG A 328 8.31 19.03 35.04
CA ARG A 328 6.98 18.43 34.81
C ARG A 328 6.95 16.94 35.21
N GLU A 329 8.02 16.21 34.92
CA GLU A 329 8.20 14.82 35.34
C GLU A 329 8.26 14.70 36.86
N ALA A 330 9.06 15.53 37.54
CA ALA A 330 9.17 15.52 39.00
C ALA A 330 7.85 15.87 39.70
N ALA A 331 7.06 16.77 39.11
CA ALA A 331 5.74 17.12 39.61
C ALA A 331 4.72 15.96 39.48
N ARG A 332 4.87 15.11 38.45
CA ARG A 332 4.02 13.92 38.26
C ARG A 332 4.49 12.72 39.08
N ALA A 333 5.80 12.50 39.21
CA ALA A 333 6.36 11.32 39.88
C ALA A 333 5.88 11.15 41.33
N LYS A 334 5.41 12.24 41.96
CA LYS A 334 4.91 12.28 43.34
C LYS A 334 3.40 12.09 43.47
N ASP A 335 2.65 12.06 42.37
CA ASP A 335 1.19 12.01 42.42
C ASP A 335 0.62 11.13 41.28
N PRO A 336 0.27 9.86 41.57
CA PRO A 336 -0.27 8.93 40.58
C PRO A 336 -1.70 9.32 40.16
N ARG A 337 -2.26 10.41 40.71
CA ARG A 337 -3.52 11.00 40.30
C ARG A 337 -3.38 11.92 39.10
N ARG A 338 -2.17 12.37 38.78
CA ARG A 338 -1.91 13.28 37.64
C ARG A 338 -1.68 12.51 36.34
N GLY A 339 -2.42 12.91 35.30
CA GLY A 339 -2.20 12.47 33.93
C GLY A 339 -0.82 12.86 33.36
N LEU A 340 -0.54 12.46 32.12
CA LEU A 340 0.66 12.92 31.42
C LEU A 340 0.63 14.46 31.31
N PRO A 341 1.68 15.19 31.73
CA PRO A 341 1.72 16.63 31.60
C PRO A 341 1.64 17.00 30.11
N ARG A 342 0.82 17.99 29.76
CA ARG A 342 0.84 18.58 28.42
C ARG A 342 2.24 19.14 28.14
N TRP A 343 2.71 19.02 26.91
CA TRP A 343 4.00 19.58 26.47
C TRP A 343 3.80 20.69 25.44
N ALA A 344 3.61 20.34 24.18
CA ALA A 344 3.24 21.24 23.10
C ALA A 344 1.72 21.23 22.89
N ASP A 345 1.18 22.35 22.41
CA ASP A 345 -0.24 22.43 22.06
C ASP A 345 -0.54 21.49 20.88
N PRO A 346 -1.49 20.56 21.03
CA PRO A 346 -1.93 19.74 19.91
C PRO A 346 -2.63 20.60 18.83
N PRO A 347 -2.70 20.11 17.58
CA PRO A 347 -3.47 20.80 16.55
C PRO A 347 -4.95 20.90 16.95
N ALA A 348 -5.63 21.95 16.48
CA ALA A 348 -7.06 22.16 16.77
C ALA A 348 -7.93 20.96 16.36
N MET A 349 -7.57 20.28 15.27
CA MET A 349 -8.16 19.02 14.85
C MET A 349 -7.05 17.95 14.78
N PRO A 350 -7.09 16.92 15.64
CA PRO A 350 -6.17 15.78 15.55
C PRO A 350 -6.32 15.04 14.23
N ARG A 351 -5.29 14.28 13.84
CA ARG A 351 -5.32 13.47 12.62
C ARG A 351 -6.47 12.46 12.57
N LEU A 352 -6.85 11.89 13.71
CA LEU A 352 -8.03 11.03 13.83
C LEU A 352 -9.37 11.75 13.67
N GLY A 353 -9.39 13.09 13.58
CA GLY A 353 -10.62 13.89 13.47
C GLY A 353 -11.38 14.10 14.80
N HIS A 354 -10.94 13.47 15.89
CA HIS A 354 -11.57 13.54 17.22
C HIS A 354 -10.55 13.94 18.28
N ALA A 355 -10.99 14.61 19.35
CA ALA A 355 -10.15 14.90 20.51
C ALA A 355 -9.64 13.58 21.13
N ILE A 356 -8.36 13.54 21.55
CA ILE A 356 -7.74 12.33 22.12
C ILE A 356 -7.20 12.64 23.51
N ASP A 357 -7.86 12.16 24.54
CA ASP A 357 -7.35 12.23 25.90
C ASP A 357 -6.65 10.92 26.28
N ALA A 358 -5.53 11.02 26.98
CA ALA A 358 -4.81 9.87 27.51
C ALA A 358 -4.81 9.96 29.04
N PRO A 359 -5.92 9.61 29.72
CA PRO A 359 -5.96 9.60 31.17
C PRO A 359 -4.98 8.55 31.68
N THR A 360 -4.05 8.98 32.55
CA THR A 360 -3.02 8.10 33.12
C THR A 360 -2.90 8.19 34.63
N GLY A 361 -3.86 8.81 35.32
CA GLY A 361 -3.91 8.89 36.78
C GLY A 361 -5.24 8.44 37.36
N PHE A 362 -5.31 8.31 38.69
CA PHE A 362 -6.54 8.07 39.46
C PHE A 362 -7.06 9.40 40.03
N GLU A 363 -8.19 9.94 39.60
CA GLU A 363 -8.62 11.28 40.02
C GLU A 363 -9.38 11.25 41.36
N ARG A 364 -10.33 10.33 41.47
CA ARG A 364 -11.21 10.14 42.62
C ARG A 364 -10.74 9.03 43.56
N ILE A 365 -10.05 8.01 43.02
CA ILE A 365 -9.52 6.91 43.83
C ILE A 365 -8.21 7.37 44.49
N ALA A 366 -8.17 7.33 45.81
CA ALA A 366 -6.95 7.62 46.55
C ALA A 366 -5.91 6.50 46.33
N VAL A 367 -4.63 6.80 46.48
CA VAL A 367 -3.55 5.81 46.30
C VAL A 367 -2.68 5.79 47.54
N SER A 368 -2.38 4.60 48.07
CA SER A 368 -1.45 4.44 49.19
C SER A 368 -0.01 4.77 48.77
N ASP A 369 0.79 5.28 49.69
CA ASP A 369 2.19 5.66 49.42
C ASP A 369 3.01 4.49 48.86
N SER A 370 2.73 3.26 49.31
CA SER A 370 3.38 2.03 48.83
C SER A 370 3.17 1.75 47.34
N CYS A 371 2.10 2.27 46.74
CA CYS A 371 1.74 2.05 45.34
C CYS A 371 2.21 3.18 44.41
N VAL A 372 2.54 4.36 44.95
CA VAL A 372 2.85 5.55 44.16
C VAL A 372 4.00 5.31 43.18
N GLU A 373 5.11 4.73 43.66
CA GLU A 373 6.30 4.50 42.82
C GLU A 373 5.99 3.58 41.63
N LEU A 374 5.29 2.47 41.87
CA LEU A 374 4.95 1.50 40.82
C LEU A 374 4.01 2.13 39.80
N LEU A 375 2.95 2.82 40.25
CA LEU A 375 1.96 3.42 39.37
C LEU A 375 2.53 4.59 38.55
N CYS A 376 3.41 5.40 39.13
CA CYS A 376 4.09 6.48 38.40
C CYS A 376 5.08 5.93 37.35
N SER A 377 5.93 4.97 37.73
CA SER A 377 6.98 4.43 36.85
C SER A 377 6.44 3.50 35.75
N LYS A 378 5.48 2.63 36.10
CA LYS A 378 4.87 1.67 35.17
C LYS A 378 3.64 2.25 34.47
N GLY A 379 3.11 3.38 34.93
CA GLY A 379 1.95 4.07 34.38
C GLY A 379 0.63 3.47 34.86
N ALA A 380 -0.17 4.27 35.57
CA ALA A 380 -1.43 3.83 36.19
C ALA A 380 -2.45 3.29 35.19
N GLY A 381 -2.45 3.79 33.95
CA GLY A 381 -3.36 3.31 32.90
C GLY A 381 -3.24 1.81 32.56
N ARG A 382 -2.12 1.15 32.91
CA ARG A 382 -1.98 -0.32 32.79
C ARG A 382 -2.81 -1.10 33.82
N PHE A 383 -3.30 -0.43 34.86
CA PHE A 383 -3.98 -1.04 36.00
C PHE A 383 -5.49 -0.74 36.01
N TYR A 384 -6.03 -0.04 35.01
CA TYR A 384 -7.44 0.35 34.99
C TYR A 384 -8.38 -0.85 34.88
N ALA A 385 -8.02 -1.91 34.14
CA ALA A 385 -8.77 -3.16 34.14
C ALA A 385 -8.79 -3.79 35.55
N ALA A 386 -7.62 -3.96 36.18
CA ALA A 386 -7.52 -4.48 37.55
C ALA A 386 -8.29 -3.62 38.57
N CYS A 387 -8.20 -2.30 38.47
CA CYS A 387 -8.95 -1.37 39.33
C CYS A 387 -10.47 -1.52 39.13
N GLY A 388 -10.92 -1.60 37.87
CA GLY A 388 -12.31 -1.80 37.52
C GLY A 388 -12.91 -3.13 38.02
N LEU A 389 -12.12 -4.19 38.00
CA LEU A 389 -12.47 -5.48 38.60
C LEU A 389 -12.65 -5.35 40.12
N ALA A 390 -11.70 -4.72 40.81
CA ALA A 390 -11.79 -4.50 42.24
C ALA A 390 -12.98 -3.62 42.62
N LEU A 391 -13.30 -2.58 41.84
CA LEU A 391 -14.49 -1.75 42.01
C LEU A 391 -15.77 -2.59 41.89
N GLN A 392 -15.81 -3.55 40.97
CA GLN A 392 -16.92 -4.49 40.86
C GLN A 392 -17.03 -5.38 42.11
N GLY A 393 -15.91 -5.90 42.63
CA GLY A 393 -15.86 -6.67 43.87
C GLY A 393 -16.40 -5.90 45.09
N LEU A 394 -16.10 -4.60 45.17
CA LEU A 394 -16.64 -3.68 46.18
C LEU A 394 -18.11 -3.27 45.94
N ARG A 395 -18.73 -3.70 44.84
CA ARG A 395 -20.06 -3.27 44.38
C ARG A 395 -20.16 -1.75 44.16
N ARG A 396 -19.09 -1.17 43.60
CA ARG A 396 -18.96 0.25 43.26
C ARG A 396 -18.83 0.50 41.75
N GLY A 397 -18.68 -0.56 40.94
CA GLY A 397 -18.75 -0.49 39.48
C GLY A 397 -20.18 -0.35 38.94
N VAL A 398 -20.34 0.31 37.79
CA VAL A 398 -21.63 0.49 37.10
C VAL A 398 -22.17 -0.81 36.50
N VAL A 399 -21.28 -1.73 36.15
CA VAL A 399 -21.60 -3.09 35.69
C VAL A 399 -21.23 -4.11 36.75
N GLY A 400 -22.26 -4.76 37.31
CA GLY A 400 -22.14 -5.78 38.36
C GLY A 400 -22.30 -7.22 37.88
N LEU A 401 -22.44 -7.47 36.57
CA LEU A 401 -22.65 -8.82 36.03
C LEU A 401 -21.44 -9.73 36.27
N ASN A 402 -21.66 -11.00 36.59
CA ASN A 402 -20.58 -11.94 36.93
C ASN A 402 -20.62 -13.15 36.00
N LEU A 403 -19.49 -13.44 35.33
CA LEU A 403 -19.33 -14.53 34.38
C LEU A 403 -18.82 -15.84 35.02
N VAL A 404 -18.70 -15.92 36.35
CA VAL A 404 -18.41 -17.19 37.02
C VAL A 404 -19.60 -18.16 36.79
N PRO A 405 -19.37 -19.37 36.24
CA PRO A 405 -20.42 -20.35 36.02
C PRO A 405 -21.24 -20.66 37.29
N ALA A 406 -22.54 -20.95 37.12
CA ALA A 406 -23.38 -21.42 38.21
C ALA A 406 -22.81 -22.73 38.81
N GLY A 407 -22.73 -22.82 40.14
CA GLY A 407 -22.17 -23.98 40.86
C GLY A 407 -20.66 -23.92 41.18
N ARG A 408 -19.91 -22.97 40.60
CA ARG A 408 -18.49 -22.69 40.95
C ARG A 408 -18.33 -21.35 41.71
N GLY A 409 -17.28 -21.26 42.53
CA GLY A 409 -16.88 -20.08 43.30
C GLY A 409 -16.57 -20.41 44.78
N SER A 410 -15.88 -19.50 45.49
CA SER A 410 -15.52 -19.64 46.90
C SER A 410 -16.75 -19.87 47.81
N LEU A 411 -16.55 -20.41 49.02
CA LEU A 411 -17.60 -20.48 50.06
C LEU A 411 -18.23 -19.09 50.30
N LEU A 412 -17.42 -18.04 50.30
CA LEU A 412 -17.87 -16.65 50.41
C LEU A 412 -18.81 -16.26 49.26
N SER A 413 -18.46 -16.59 48.01
CA SER A 413 -19.30 -16.33 46.84
C SER A 413 -20.61 -17.12 46.86
N ARG A 414 -20.58 -18.38 47.33
CA ARG A 414 -21.77 -19.24 47.47
C ARG A 414 -22.71 -18.68 48.54
N MET A 415 -22.16 -18.20 49.66
CA MET A 415 -22.93 -17.56 50.74
C MET A 415 -23.43 -16.16 50.34
N ALA A 416 -22.65 -15.39 49.59
CA ALA A 416 -23.03 -14.07 49.09
C ALA A 416 -24.14 -14.14 48.02
N ARG A 417 -24.15 -15.19 47.16
CA ARG A 417 -25.25 -15.45 46.21
C ARG A 417 -26.57 -15.85 46.91
N LEU A 418 -26.49 -16.40 48.12
CA LEU A 418 -27.66 -16.79 48.94
C LEU A 418 -28.20 -15.63 49.81
N ARG A 419 -27.41 -14.59 50.08
CA ARG A 419 -27.82 -13.43 50.89
C ARG A 419 -28.25 -12.25 50.03
N ILE A 420 -29.56 -12.08 49.86
CA ILE A 420 -30.16 -10.79 49.49
C ILE A 420 -29.96 -9.86 50.70
N GLY A 421 -28.99 -8.94 50.62
CA GLY A 421 -28.74 -7.91 51.66
C GLY A 421 -27.47 -8.05 52.51
N GLY A 422 -26.48 -8.88 52.12
CA GLY A 422 -25.18 -8.90 52.82
C GLY A 422 -24.38 -7.60 52.63
N SER A 423 -23.66 -7.15 53.67
CA SER A 423 -22.78 -5.98 53.63
C SER A 423 -21.78 -6.07 52.48
N SER A 424 -21.55 -4.96 51.76
CA SER A 424 -20.53 -4.92 50.70
C SER A 424 -19.15 -5.31 51.26
N PRO A 425 -18.35 -6.09 50.50
CA PRO A 425 -16.96 -6.33 50.86
C PRO A 425 -16.25 -5.00 51.10
N ARG A 426 -15.42 -4.94 52.14
CA ARG A 426 -14.63 -3.73 52.46
C ARG A 426 -13.29 -3.69 51.72
N ALA A 427 -12.87 -4.83 51.17
CA ALA A 427 -11.67 -4.97 50.35
C ALA A 427 -11.96 -5.91 49.16
N ALA A 428 -11.35 -5.63 48.01
CA ALA A 428 -11.39 -6.51 46.85
C ALA A 428 -10.11 -6.39 46.03
N TRP A 429 -9.62 -7.54 45.55
CA TRP A 429 -8.57 -7.62 44.55
C TRP A 429 -9.17 -7.68 43.15
N GLY A 430 -8.53 -6.98 42.22
CA GLY A 430 -8.74 -7.15 40.79
C GLY A 430 -7.45 -7.61 40.13
N LEU A 431 -7.53 -8.70 39.37
CA LEU A 431 -6.40 -9.36 38.71
C LEU A 431 -6.63 -9.38 37.20
N ASP A 432 -5.77 -8.67 36.47
CA ASP A 432 -5.75 -8.61 35.01
C ASP A 432 -4.60 -9.45 34.43
N LEU A 433 -4.95 -10.56 33.76
CA LEU A 433 -4.03 -11.42 33.04
C LEU A 433 -3.83 -10.94 31.60
N GLY A 434 -3.11 -9.84 31.42
CA GLY A 434 -2.76 -9.32 30.10
C GLY A 434 -1.63 -10.10 29.42
N ALA A 435 -1.39 -9.84 28.13
CA ALA A 435 -0.42 -10.57 27.31
C ALA A 435 1.06 -10.51 27.78
N SER A 436 1.44 -9.46 28.50
CA SER A 436 2.82 -9.23 28.96
C SER A 436 3.05 -9.46 30.45
N GLY A 437 2.01 -9.75 31.22
CA GLY A 437 2.12 -9.96 32.66
C GLY A 437 0.81 -9.79 33.40
N LEU A 438 0.81 -10.18 34.67
CA LEU A 438 -0.29 -10.00 35.63
C LEU A 438 -0.23 -8.60 36.25
N LYS A 439 -1.36 -7.90 36.26
CA LYS A 439 -1.54 -6.67 37.06
C LYS A 439 -2.57 -6.94 38.14
N ALA A 440 -2.24 -6.60 39.37
CA ALA A 440 -3.14 -6.74 40.50
C ALA A 440 -3.34 -5.39 41.19
N VAL A 441 -4.57 -5.09 41.60
CA VAL A 441 -4.92 -3.90 42.40
C VAL A 441 -5.84 -4.33 43.53
N LYS A 442 -5.51 -3.95 44.76
CA LYS A 442 -6.37 -4.08 45.92
C LYS A 442 -7.02 -2.75 46.23
N LEU A 443 -8.34 -2.72 46.21
CA LEU A 443 -9.11 -1.57 46.65
C LEU A 443 -9.71 -1.82 48.03
N VAL A 444 -9.65 -0.80 48.88
CA VAL A 444 -10.29 -0.79 50.20
C VAL A 444 -11.23 0.39 50.34
N VAL A 445 -12.35 0.17 51.03
CA VAL A 445 -13.29 1.22 51.42
C VAL A 445 -12.86 1.76 52.79
N ASP A 446 -12.59 3.06 52.85
CA ASP A 446 -12.27 3.74 54.10
C ASP A 446 -13.48 3.71 55.06
N GLY A 447 -13.24 3.37 56.33
CA GLY A 447 -14.28 3.20 57.35
C GLY A 447 -15.01 4.46 57.74
N GLY A 448 -14.39 5.63 57.55
CA GLY A 448 -14.97 6.92 57.91
C GLY A 448 -15.66 7.68 56.78
N SER A 449 -15.34 7.40 55.51
CA SER A 449 -15.65 8.33 54.40
C SER A 449 -16.28 7.72 53.15
N ASP A 450 -16.55 6.40 53.12
CA ASP A 450 -16.94 5.62 51.91
C ASP A 450 -15.99 5.82 50.70
N ALA A 451 -14.85 6.49 50.92
CA ALA A 451 -13.84 6.74 49.92
C ALA A 451 -13.10 5.44 49.60
N ILE A 452 -12.71 5.29 48.34
CA ILE A 452 -11.97 4.13 47.86
C ILE A 452 -10.51 4.50 47.74
N ARG A 453 -9.64 3.60 48.21
CA ARG A 453 -8.20 3.73 48.10
C ARG A 453 -7.58 2.47 47.48
N VAL A 454 -6.62 2.64 46.58
CA VAL A 454 -5.65 1.60 46.20
C VAL A 454 -4.76 1.34 47.40
N GLU A 455 -4.95 0.20 48.06
CA GLU A 455 -4.13 -0.22 49.19
C GLU A 455 -2.83 -0.86 48.72
N SER A 456 -2.91 -1.79 47.76
CA SER A 456 -1.78 -2.50 47.18
C SER A 456 -1.92 -2.61 45.66
N CYS A 457 -0.79 -2.68 44.93
CA CYS A 457 -0.78 -2.97 43.51
C CYS A 457 0.51 -3.71 43.12
N HIS A 458 0.39 -4.67 42.18
CA HIS A 458 1.50 -5.51 41.73
C HIS A 458 1.52 -5.59 40.21
N LEU A 459 2.74 -5.62 39.65
CA LEU A 459 2.98 -5.94 38.25
C LEU A 459 4.00 -7.08 38.20
N VAL A 460 3.53 -8.26 37.80
CA VAL A 460 4.38 -9.43 37.57
C VAL A 460 4.54 -9.59 36.05
N ASP A 461 5.66 -9.10 35.52
CA ASP A 461 5.97 -9.20 34.09
C ASP A 461 6.32 -10.66 33.74
N TYR A 462 5.81 -11.16 32.61
CA TYR A 462 6.21 -12.49 32.12
C TYR A 462 7.64 -12.44 31.55
N PRO A 463 8.43 -13.52 31.67
CA PRO A 463 9.73 -13.62 31.00
C PRO A 463 9.67 -13.40 29.48
N LYS A 464 8.55 -13.76 28.85
CA LYS A 464 8.23 -13.52 27.44
C LYS A 464 6.72 -13.29 27.29
N SER A 465 6.30 -12.56 26.26
CA SER A 465 4.86 -12.36 25.98
C SER A 465 4.14 -13.68 25.74
N LEU A 466 2.85 -13.78 26.11
CA LEU A 466 2.06 -15.00 25.89
C LEU A 466 1.85 -15.36 24.42
N ASP A 467 2.02 -14.39 23.50
CA ASP A 467 1.99 -14.60 22.04
C ASP A 467 3.29 -15.26 21.54
N GLN A 468 4.36 -15.21 22.34
CA GLN A 468 5.66 -15.83 22.05
C GLN A 468 5.80 -17.22 22.66
N ALA A 469 4.76 -17.70 23.36
CA ALA A 469 4.75 -19.06 23.88
C ALA A 469 4.72 -20.05 22.70
N VAL A 470 5.60 -21.05 22.73
CA VAL A 470 5.73 -22.06 21.64
C VAL A 470 4.52 -22.98 21.56
N ASP A 471 3.81 -23.16 22.67
CA ASP A 471 2.61 -23.98 22.79
C ASP A 471 1.71 -23.51 23.95
N VAL A 472 0.57 -24.17 24.09
CA VAL A 472 -0.41 -23.91 25.16
C VAL A 472 0.15 -24.21 26.55
N GLN A 473 1.04 -25.20 26.67
CA GLN A 473 1.58 -25.61 27.97
C GLN A 473 2.53 -24.56 28.54
N GLN A 474 3.45 -24.04 27.71
CA GLN A 474 4.32 -22.93 28.09
C GLN A 474 3.52 -21.69 28.44
N ARG A 475 2.44 -21.38 27.69
CA ARG A 475 1.54 -20.27 28.04
C ARG A 475 0.93 -20.43 29.43
N ARG A 476 0.44 -21.63 29.77
CA ARG A 476 -0.11 -21.93 31.10
C ARG A 476 0.94 -21.84 32.19
N SER A 477 2.16 -22.32 31.95
CA SER A 477 3.26 -22.22 32.91
C SER A 477 3.62 -20.76 33.24
N LEU A 478 3.73 -19.89 32.23
CA LEU A 478 4.01 -18.46 32.43
C LEU A 478 2.94 -17.77 33.30
N ILE A 479 1.66 -18.09 33.06
CA ILE A 479 0.54 -17.57 33.85
C ILE A 479 0.58 -18.13 35.28
N ALA A 480 0.80 -19.44 35.43
CA ALA A 480 0.85 -20.10 36.74
C ALA A 480 1.98 -19.57 37.62
N GLU A 481 3.17 -19.34 37.04
CA GLU A 481 4.30 -18.72 37.74
C GLU A 481 3.94 -17.31 38.23
N ALA A 482 3.31 -16.48 37.39
CA ALA A 482 2.93 -15.13 37.80
C ALA A 482 1.85 -15.11 38.90
N LEU A 483 0.87 -16.02 38.82
CA LEU A 483 -0.16 -16.17 39.86
C LEU A 483 0.43 -16.69 41.17
N ALA A 484 1.40 -17.62 41.11
CA ALA A 484 2.09 -18.11 42.29
C ALA A 484 2.90 -16.99 42.97
N THR A 485 3.67 -16.20 42.20
CA THR A 485 4.38 -15.02 42.71
C THR A 485 3.41 -14.05 43.38
N PHE A 486 2.27 -13.74 42.75
CA PHE A 486 1.26 -12.87 43.35
C PHE A 486 0.71 -13.43 44.67
N ARG A 487 0.35 -14.71 44.71
CA ARG A 487 -0.17 -15.37 45.93
C ARG A 487 0.87 -15.34 47.05
N ASP A 488 2.12 -15.67 46.75
CA ASP A 488 3.17 -15.77 47.76
C ASP A 488 3.49 -14.40 48.38
N GLU A 489 3.25 -13.32 47.64
CA GLU A 489 3.40 -11.94 48.12
C GLU A 489 2.15 -11.39 48.85
N ASN A 490 0.97 -12.03 48.73
CA ASN A 490 -0.30 -11.45 49.15
C ASN A 490 -1.22 -12.43 49.90
N PRO A 491 -1.64 -12.13 51.14
CA PRO A 491 -2.69 -12.88 51.80
C PRO A 491 -4.04 -12.63 51.12
N THR A 492 -4.75 -13.69 50.72
CA THR A 492 -5.98 -13.58 49.92
C THR A 492 -7.17 -14.37 50.47
N GLU A 493 -7.02 -15.02 51.62
CA GLU A 493 -7.95 -16.03 52.16
C GLU A 493 -9.35 -15.48 52.51
N ASP A 494 -9.43 -14.21 52.92
CA ASP A 494 -10.68 -13.55 53.34
C ASP A 494 -11.10 -12.40 52.40
N GLU A 495 -10.48 -12.28 51.22
CA GLU A 495 -10.67 -11.13 50.34
C GLU A 495 -11.41 -11.51 49.06
N CYS A 496 -12.22 -10.57 48.55
CA CYS A 496 -12.96 -10.78 47.30
C CYS A 496 -11.98 -10.73 46.12
N ILE A 497 -11.81 -11.84 45.39
CA ILE A 497 -10.89 -11.94 44.25
C ILE A 497 -11.68 -11.80 42.95
N CYS A 498 -11.34 -10.80 42.15
CA CYS A 498 -11.95 -10.50 40.86
C CYS A 498 -10.93 -10.70 39.75
N ALA A 499 -11.29 -11.38 38.67
CA ALA A 499 -10.40 -11.66 37.54
C ALA A 499 -11.04 -11.26 36.20
N ALA A 500 -10.20 -10.91 35.22
CA ALA A 500 -10.64 -10.61 33.86
C ALA A 500 -10.43 -11.77 32.88
N VAL A 501 -11.33 -11.86 31.91
CA VAL A 501 -11.17 -12.58 30.63
C VAL A 501 -10.92 -11.53 29.53
N PRO A 502 -9.98 -11.77 28.60
CA PRO A 502 -9.69 -10.81 27.53
C PRO A 502 -10.90 -10.48 26.66
N GLY A 503 -11.08 -9.21 26.29
CA GLY A 503 -12.21 -8.71 25.50
C GLY A 503 -12.48 -9.51 24.21
N ARG A 504 -11.43 -9.91 23.49
CA ARG A 504 -11.50 -10.75 22.26
C ARG A 504 -12.18 -12.12 22.46
N HIS A 505 -12.29 -12.57 23.69
CA HIS A 505 -12.88 -13.84 24.08
C HIS A 505 -14.28 -13.69 24.67
N THR A 506 -14.79 -12.46 24.68
CA THR A 506 -16.10 -12.10 25.20
C THR A 506 -16.95 -11.47 24.09
N PHE A 507 -18.27 -11.57 24.25
CA PHE A 507 -19.24 -10.97 23.35
C PHE A 507 -20.04 -9.96 24.16
N CYS A 508 -19.99 -8.70 23.77
CA CYS A 508 -20.75 -7.62 24.40
C CYS A 508 -21.70 -7.00 23.37
N ARG A 509 -22.97 -6.81 23.76
CA ARG A 509 -23.98 -6.20 22.88
C ARG A 509 -24.88 -5.26 23.68
N GLY A 510 -25.02 -4.02 23.20
CA GLY A 510 -26.07 -3.11 23.66
C GLY A 510 -27.42 -3.48 23.03
N VAL A 511 -28.47 -3.54 23.85
CA VAL A 511 -29.86 -3.76 23.42
C VAL A 511 -30.76 -2.73 24.09
N SER A 512 -31.60 -2.07 23.31
CA SER A 512 -32.66 -1.21 23.84
C SER A 512 -33.93 -2.03 24.05
N MET A 513 -34.52 -1.94 25.24
CA MET A 513 -35.77 -2.64 25.54
C MET A 513 -36.80 -1.72 26.19
N PRO A 514 -38.10 -1.88 25.89
CA PRO A 514 -39.15 -1.20 26.65
C PRO A 514 -39.06 -1.52 28.15
N VAL A 515 -39.33 -0.54 29.00
CA VAL A 515 -39.36 -0.75 30.45
C VAL A 515 -40.42 -1.81 30.80
N THR A 516 -39.97 -2.97 31.25
CA THR A 516 -40.82 -4.12 31.64
C THR A 516 -40.62 -4.51 33.11
N ASN A 517 -41.65 -5.11 33.72
CA ASN A 517 -41.59 -5.69 35.06
C ASN A 517 -40.49 -6.78 35.13
N GLN A 518 -39.72 -6.82 36.22
CA GLN A 518 -38.58 -7.73 36.45
C GLN A 518 -38.83 -9.20 36.09
N LYS A 519 -40.03 -9.76 36.38
CA LYS A 519 -40.33 -11.17 36.06
C LYS A 519 -40.40 -11.45 34.56
N LYS A 520 -40.94 -10.53 33.77
CA LYS A 520 -40.99 -10.65 32.29
C LYS A 520 -39.63 -10.33 31.65
N ARG A 521 -38.79 -9.58 32.36
CA ARG A 521 -37.47 -9.15 31.89
C ARG A 521 -36.53 -10.34 31.67
N ALA A 522 -36.43 -11.29 32.61
CA ALA A 522 -35.49 -12.41 32.47
C ALA A 522 -35.74 -13.26 31.19
N ALA A 523 -36.99 -13.59 30.90
CA ALA A 523 -37.35 -14.34 29.70
C ALA A 523 -37.09 -13.54 28.41
N ALA A 524 -37.44 -12.24 28.41
CA ALA A 524 -37.13 -11.35 27.29
C ALA A 524 -35.62 -11.23 27.05
N MET A 525 -34.82 -11.14 28.11
CA MET A 525 -33.35 -11.07 28.00
C MET A 525 -32.74 -12.36 27.49
N ALA A 526 -33.27 -13.53 27.86
CA ALA A 526 -32.84 -14.78 27.27
C ALA A 526 -33.13 -14.83 25.75
N TYR A 527 -34.31 -14.36 25.33
CA TYR A 527 -34.65 -14.27 23.91
C TYR A 527 -33.73 -13.30 23.15
N GLU A 528 -33.48 -12.10 23.69
CA GLU A 528 -32.56 -11.14 23.07
C GLU A 528 -31.11 -11.66 23.06
N ALA A 529 -30.65 -12.31 24.12
CA ALA A 529 -29.33 -12.93 24.19
C ALA A 529 -29.15 -14.02 23.13
N GLN A 530 -30.16 -14.88 22.93
CA GLN A 530 -30.12 -15.93 21.91
C GLN A 530 -30.00 -15.36 20.49
N ARG A 531 -30.55 -14.16 20.24
CA ARG A 531 -30.43 -13.46 18.96
C ARG A 531 -29.13 -12.67 18.83
N ALA A 532 -28.62 -12.16 19.95
CA ALA A 532 -27.42 -11.34 20.00
C ALA A 532 -26.12 -12.15 19.90
N PHE A 533 -26.09 -13.34 20.50
CA PHE A 533 -24.90 -14.18 20.55
C PHE A 533 -24.87 -15.20 19.39
N PRO A 534 -23.71 -15.43 18.76
CA PRO A 534 -23.57 -16.39 17.67
C PRO A 534 -23.46 -17.86 18.16
N PHE A 535 -23.77 -18.14 19.43
CA PHE A 535 -23.68 -19.46 20.06
C PHE A 535 -24.94 -19.76 20.89
N PRO A 536 -25.28 -21.05 21.09
CA PRO A 536 -26.32 -21.45 22.03
C PRO A 536 -26.03 -20.92 23.44
N LEU A 537 -27.09 -20.53 24.18
CA LEU A 537 -26.95 -20.00 25.54
C LEU A 537 -26.36 -21.02 26.53
N ASP A 538 -26.50 -22.32 26.26
CA ASP A 538 -25.96 -23.38 27.11
C ASP A 538 -24.42 -23.47 27.04
N ASP A 539 -23.85 -23.11 25.88
CA ASP A 539 -22.40 -23.14 25.60
C ASP A 539 -21.67 -21.90 26.11
N VAL A 540 -22.41 -20.91 26.63
CA VAL A 540 -21.85 -19.66 27.14
C VAL A 540 -22.23 -19.41 28.60
N VAL A 541 -21.34 -18.75 29.32
CA VAL A 541 -21.70 -18.02 30.53
C VAL A 541 -22.08 -16.62 30.12
N TRP A 542 -23.25 -16.15 30.53
CA TRP A 542 -23.74 -14.84 30.11
C TRP A 542 -24.57 -14.17 31.19
N GLY A 543 -24.72 -12.86 31.06
CA GLY A 543 -25.55 -12.04 31.92
C GLY A 543 -25.94 -10.75 31.25
N TYR A 544 -26.73 -9.95 31.95
CA TYR A 544 -27.15 -8.64 31.49
C TYR A 544 -27.10 -7.61 32.60
N GLN A 545 -26.85 -6.35 32.23
CA GLN A 545 -26.87 -5.21 33.14
C GLN A 545 -27.73 -4.10 32.53
N THR A 546 -28.67 -3.56 33.30
CA THR A 546 -29.32 -2.31 32.93
C THR A 546 -28.41 -1.14 33.29
N LEU A 547 -28.04 -0.31 32.31
CA LEU A 547 -27.29 0.92 32.54
C LEU A 547 -28.28 2.06 32.83
N ARG A 548 -28.72 2.19 34.08
CA ARG A 548 -29.75 3.16 34.52
C ARG A 548 -29.28 4.61 34.65
N GLN A 549 -28.01 4.90 34.37
CA GLN A 549 -27.38 6.20 34.71
C GLN A 549 -27.40 7.25 33.60
N ILE A 550 -28.10 7.02 32.49
CA ILE A 550 -28.35 8.07 31.49
C ILE A 550 -29.83 8.44 31.58
N HIS A 551 -30.15 9.45 32.37
CA HIS A 551 -31.48 10.05 32.39
C HIS A 551 -31.59 10.96 31.16
N LEU A 552 -32.42 10.57 30.19
CA LEU A 552 -33.01 11.52 29.27
C LEU A 552 -33.97 12.37 30.10
N GLU A 553 -33.57 13.61 30.43
CA GLU A 553 -34.49 14.64 30.86
C GLU A 553 -35.35 15.04 29.65
N ASP A 554 -36.31 14.19 29.28
CA ASP A 554 -37.46 14.62 28.50
C ASP A 554 -38.64 13.68 28.76
N SER A 555 -39.44 14.12 29.72
CA SER A 555 -40.77 13.62 30.01
C SER A 555 -41.69 13.79 28.79
N ASN A 556 -41.71 12.82 27.87
CA ASN A 556 -42.89 12.39 27.07
C ASN A 556 -42.63 11.38 25.93
N SER A 557 -41.53 10.60 25.94
CA SER A 557 -41.35 9.53 24.94
C SER A 557 -41.02 8.18 25.59
N ASN A 558 -41.57 7.10 25.04
CA ASN A 558 -41.50 5.71 25.52
C ASN A 558 -40.17 5.35 26.21
N CYS A 559 -40.14 5.28 27.54
CA CYS A 559 -38.93 4.89 28.28
C CYS A 559 -38.46 3.50 27.83
N SER A 560 -37.23 3.44 27.33
CA SER A 560 -36.51 2.20 27.05
C SER A 560 -35.29 2.11 27.95
N ASP A 561 -35.10 0.96 28.58
CA ASP A 561 -33.90 0.62 29.34
C ASP A 561 -32.79 0.27 28.33
N GLN A 562 -31.61 0.89 28.46
CA GLN A 562 -30.39 0.42 27.78
C GLN A 562 -29.81 -0.76 28.54
N ILE A 563 -29.71 -1.90 27.86
CA ILE A 563 -29.19 -3.15 28.42
C ILE A 563 -27.87 -3.49 27.77
N LEU A 564 -26.88 -3.81 28.60
CA LEU A 564 -25.65 -4.47 28.18
C LEU A 564 -25.80 -5.98 28.36
N LEU A 565 -25.71 -6.74 27.28
CA LEU A 565 -25.55 -8.19 27.28
C LEU A 565 -24.07 -8.53 27.20
N VAL A 566 -23.60 -9.44 28.05
CA VAL A 566 -22.21 -9.94 28.01
C VAL A 566 -22.19 -11.45 28.10
N ALA A 567 -21.38 -12.09 27.27
CA ALA A 567 -21.14 -13.53 27.29
C ALA A 567 -19.68 -13.90 27.07
N ALA A 568 -19.29 -15.07 27.56
CA ALA A 568 -18.05 -15.75 27.23
C ALA A 568 -18.32 -17.25 27.03
N LYS A 569 -17.53 -17.94 26.20
CA LYS A 569 -17.65 -19.40 26.07
C LYS A 569 -17.43 -20.05 27.43
N ARG A 570 -18.32 -20.96 27.82
CA ARG A 570 -18.28 -21.62 29.12
C ARG A 570 -16.95 -22.35 29.34
N SER A 571 -16.50 -23.10 28.35
CA SER A 571 -15.23 -23.84 28.39
C SER A 571 -14.02 -22.93 28.65
N LEU A 572 -14.01 -21.74 28.05
CA LEU A 572 -12.93 -20.78 28.24
C LEU A 572 -12.98 -20.13 29.63
N ALA A 573 -14.16 -19.75 30.10
CA ALA A 573 -14.33 -19.21 31.46
C ALA A 573 -13.89 -20.24 32.51
N GLU A 574 -14.25 -21.51 32.33
CA GLU A 574 -13.82 -22.60 33.20
C GLU A 574 -12.30 -22.85 33.14
N GLU A 575 -11.70 -22.77 31.95
CA GLU A 575 -10.24 -22.89 31.79
C GLU A 575 -9.51 -21.77 32.55
N TYR A 576 -9.95 -20.52 32.42
CA TYR A 576 -9.36 -19.40 33.15
C TYR A 576 -9.48 -19.59 34.67
N LEU A 577 -10.67 -19.93 35.16
CA LEU A 577 -10.91 -20.17 36.58
C LEU A 577 -10.04 -21.31 37.13
N LEU A 578 -9.83 -22.36 36.34
CA LEU A 578 -8.96 -23.48 36.72
C LEU A 578 -7.50 -23.03 36.94
N MET A 579 -6.99 -22.08 36.15
CA MET A 579 -5.63 -21.55 36.34
C MET A 579 -5.48 -20.85 37.70
N PHE A 580 -6.49 -20.06 38.10
CA PHE A 580 -6.50 -19.43 39.43
C PHE A 580 -6.65 -20.48 40.54
N GLU A 581 -7.54 -21.47 40.37
CA GLU A 581 -7.76 -22.54 41.35
C GLU A 581 -6.48 -23.37 41.59
N GLN A 582 -5.75 -23.71 40.53
CA GLN A 582 -4.45 -24.39 40.61
C GLN A 582 -3.37 -23.55 41.29
N ALA A 583 -3.47 -22.23 41.18
CA ALA A 583 -2.63 -21.30 41.92
C ALA A 583 -3.08 -21.10 43.38
N GLY A 584 -4.20 -21.70 43.82
CA GLY A 584 -4.75 -21.53 45.17
C GLY A 584 -5.58 -20.26 45.35
N LEU A 585 -6.00 -19.61 44.26
CA LEU A 585 -6.79 -18.38 44.27
C LEU A 585 -8.24 -18.69 43.89
N SER A 586 -9.18 -18.39 44.79
CA SER A 586 -10.62 -18.60 44.54
C SER A 586 -11.26 -17.35 43.95
N VAL A 587 -11.55 -17.34 42.65
CA VAL A 587 -12.18 -16.20 41.98
C VAL A 587 -13.67 -16.08 42.32
N ASP A 588 -14.06 -14.94 42.87
CA ASP A 588 -15.44 -14.58 43.22
C ASP A 588 -16.18 -13.89 42.06
N VAL A 589 -15.46 -13.09 41.28
CA VAL A 589 -15.98 -12.33 40.14
C VAL A 589 -15.12 -12.57 38.91
N LEU A 590 -15.74 -12.98 37.82
CA LEU A 590 -15.12 -13.07 36.51
C LEU A 590 -15.81 -12.06 35.58
N GLN A 591 -15.02 -11.21 34.90
CA GLN A 591 -15.54 -10.15 34.05
C GLN A 591 -14.73 -10.01 32.76
N SER A 592 -15.27 -9.35 31.75
CA SER A 592 -14.51 -8.93 30.56
C SER A 592 -13.61 -7.72 30.86
N ASP A 593 -12.35 -7.72 30.42
CA ASP A 593 -11.42 -6.59 30.63
C ASP A 593 -11.92 -5.20 30.17
N PRO A 594 -12.69 -5.02 29.07
CA PRO A 594 -13.15 -3.70 28.62
C PRO A 594 -14.29 -3.21 29.52
N ILE A 595 -15.08 -4.13 30.08
CA ILE A 595 -16.13 -3.82 31.06
C ILE A 595 -15.51 -3.45 32.40
N ALA A 596 -14.40 -4.08 32.78
CA ALA A 596 -13.64 -3.63 33.94
C ALA A 596 -13.12 -2.20 33.73
N ILE A 597 -12.51 -1.90 32.58
CA ILE A 597 -12.08 -0.53 32.24
C ILE A 597 -13.25 0.46 32.27
N LEU A 598 -14.44 0.06 31.78
CA LEU A 598 -15.66 0.86 31.89
C LEU A 598 -16.03 1.16 33.34
N ASN A 599 -15.98 0.16 34.23
CA ASN A 599 -16.24 0.35 35.66
C ASN A 599 -15.29 1.38 36.28
N HIS A 600 -14.00 1.33 35.92
CA HIS A 600 -13.02 2.32 36.35
C HIS A 600 -13.38 3.73 35.88
N PHE A 601 -13.57 3.94 34.57
CA PHE A 601 -13.87 5.28 34.03
C PHE A 601 -15.22 5.84 34.49
N SER A 602 -16.20 4.97 34.71
CA SER A 602 -17.49 5.36 35.30
C SER A 602 -17.31 5.89 36.71
N TYR A 603 -16.52 5.20 37.52
CA TYR A 603 -16.24 5.61 38.90
C TYR A 603 -15.45 6.92 38.94
N GLU A 604 -14.42 7.06 38.12
CA GLU A 604 -13.59 8.26 38.01
C GLU A 604 -14.36 9.48 37.43
N GLY A 605 -15.49 9.25 36.73
CA GLY A 605 -16.37 10.31 36.23
C GLY A 605 -16.08 10.73 34.78
N HIS A 606 -15.22 10.02 34.05
CA HIS A 606 -14.81 10.36 32.69
C HIS A 606 -15.85 10.02 31.60
N LEU A 607 -16.90 9.26 31.94
CA LEU A 607 -17.91 8.82 30.97
C LEU A 607 -19.03 9.83 30.73
N ARG A 608 -19.00 10.98 31.39
CA ARG A 608 -19.92 12.09 31.11
C ARG A 608 -19.29 12.99 30.05
N ALA A 609 -20.01 13.25 28.97
CA ALA A 609 -19.69 14.31 28.02
C ALA A 609 -19.71 15.66 28.77
N GLU A 610 -18.72 16.53 28.56
CA GLU A 610 -18.61 17.82 29.28
C GLU A 610 -19.24 18.99 28.50
N THR A 611 -20.03 18.71 27.46
CA THR A 611 -20.89 19.68 26.77
C THR A 611 -22.17 19.91 27.60
N SER A 612 -22.21 20.77 28.61
CA SER A 612 -22.35 22.24 28.62
C SER A 612 -23.39 22.84 27.64
N THR A 613 -24.36 23.54 28.27
CA THR A 613 -25.50 24.31 27.77
C THR A 613 -26.75 23.51 27.41
N ASN A 614 -27.92 23.97 27.87
CA ASN A 614 -29.28 23.51 27.55
C ASN A 614 -29.63 23.62 26.03
N ALA A 615 -28.64 23.67 25.14
CA ALA A 615 -28.81 23.72 23.71
C ALA A 615 -28.62 22.31 23.15
N MET A 616 -29.75 21.63 22.92
CA MET A 616 -29.78 20.40 22.16
C MET A 616 -29.11 20.62 20.79
N PRO A 617 -28.16 19.79 20.36
CA PRO A 617 -27.53 19.95 19.05
C PRO A 617 -28.60 19.93 17.94
N PRO A 618 -28.43 20.72 16.87
CA PRO A 618 -29.47 21.01 15.88
C PRO A 618 -30.00 19.78 15.11
N ASP A 619 -29.34 18.63 15.23
CA ASP A 619 -29.65 17.35 14.60
C ASP A 619 -30.14 16.26 15.57
N GLY A 620 -30.21 16.54 16.88
CA GLY A 620 -30.61 15.56 17.90
C GLY A 620 -29.59 14.43 18.14
N ALA A 621 -28.31 14.64 17.78
CA ALA A 621 -27.23 13.70 18.06
C ALA A 621 -26.77 13.76 19.54
N SER A 622 -26.48 12.62 20.16
CA SER A 622 -25.88 12.57 21.50
C SER A 622 -24.35 12.46 21.42
N ASP A 623 -23.63 13.16 22.29
CA ASP A 623 -22.19 13.00 22.41
C ASP A 623 -21.82 11.62 22.98
N ALA A 624 -20.74 11.04 22.46
CA ALA A 624 -20.23 9.73 22.82
C ALA A 624 -18.75 9.80 23.18
N VAL A 625 -18.41 9.15 24.30
CA VAL A 625 -17.02 8.93 24.71
C VAL A 625 -16.61 7.53 24.26
N VAL A 626 -15.52 7.45 23.50
CA VAL A 626 -14.97 6.18 23.00
C VAL A 626 -13.69 5.85 23.76
N ILE A 627 -13.68 4.75 24.49
CA ILE A 627 -12.46 4.19 25.10
C ILE A 627 -11.77 3.30 24.07
N VAL A 628 -10.49 3.53 23.88
CA VAL A 628 -9.60 2.69 23.07
C VAL A 628 -8.52 2.15 24.01
N ASP A 629 -8.55 0.85 24.28
CA ASP A 629 -7.55 0.14 25.06
C ASP A 629 -6.59 -0.62 24.14
N LEU A 630 -5.37 -0.11 23.99
CA LEU A 630 -4.33 -0.75 23.18
C LEU A 630 -3.45 -1.65 24.05
N GLY A 631 -3.72 -2.95 23.97
CA GLY A 631 -2.99 -4.01 24.66
C GLY A 631 -1.71 -4.48 23.93
N GLY A 632 -1.21 -5.65 24.36
CA GLY A 632 -0.08 -6.32 23.70
C GLY A 632 -0.48 -6.96 22.38
N ASP A 633 -1.58 -7.70 22.38
CA ASP A 633 -2.04 -8.56 21.28
C ASP A 633 -3.43 -8.20 20.73
N ALA A 634 -4.15 -7.28 21.38
CA ALA A 634 -5.46 -6.79 20.94
C ALA A 634 -5.67 -5.30 21.24
N THR A 635 -6.62 -4.70 20.53
CA THR A 635 -7.15 -3.35 20.78
C THR A 635 -8.64 -3.48 21.07
N ASN A 636 -9.08 -3.05 22.24
CA ASN A 636 -10.47 -3.06 22.63
C ASN A 636 -11.07 -1.66 22.46
N PHE A 637 -12.29 -1.60 21.93
CA PHE A 637 -13.06 -0.39 21.73
C PHE A 637 -14.35 -0.50 22.52
N PHE A 638 -14.65 0.54 23.30
CA PHE A 638 -15.92 0.64 24.02
C PHE A 638 -16.46 2.05 23.90
N ALA A 639 -17.68 2.19 23.37
CA ALA A 639 -18.35 3.47 23.24
C ALA A 639 -19.63 3.48 24.07
N LEU A 640 -19.83 4.58 24.79
CA LEU A 640 -21.06 4.87 25.53
C LEU A 640 -21.68 6.16 24.99
N SER A 641 -22.98 6.12 24.74
CA SER A 641 -23.80 7.26 24.32
C SER A 641 -25.21 7.13 24.91
N ASP A 642 -26.00 8.20 24.82
CA ASP A 642 -27.41 8.17 25.25
C ASP A 642 -28.27 7.22 24.40
N HIS A 643 -27.81 6.92 23.18
CA HIS A 643 -28.50 6.06 22.22
C HIS A 643 -28.05 4.60 22.27
N GLY A 644 -27.02 4.26 23.06
CA GLY A 644 -26.62 2.88 23.25
C GLY A 644 -25.13 2.68 23.51
N ILE A 645 -24.78 1.42 23.59
CA ILE A 645 -23.45 0.92 23.92
C ILE A 645 -22.92 0.14 22.73
N TRP A 646 -21.65 0.35 22.40
CA TRP A 646 -20.98 -0.40 21.36
C TRP A 646 -19.64 -0.93 21.85
N PHE A 647 -19.32 -2.15 21.43
CA PHE A 647 -18.09 -2.83 21.78
C PHE A 647 -17.51 -3.53 20.54
N HIS A 648 -16.19 -3.44 20.40
CA HIS A 648 -15.42 -4.20 19.43
C HIS A 648 -14.06 -4.55 20.00
N SER A 649 -13.53 -5.72 19.62
CA SER A 649 -12.16 -6.11 19.94
C SER A 649 -11.49 -6.54 18.65
N ALA A 650 -10.34 -5.92 18.36
CA ALA A 650 -9.54 -6.19 17.18
C ALA A 650 -8.26 -6.92 17.56
N GLY A 651 -7.85 -7.91 16.76
CA GLY A 651 -6.62 -8.69 16.94
C GLY A 651 -5.34 -7.94 16.55
N LEU A 652 -5.28 -6.63 16.79
CA LEU A 652 -4.13 -5.78 16.56
C LEU A 652 -3.66 -5.20 17.89
N GLY A 653 -2.40 -5.43 18.26
CA GLY A 653 -1.84 -4.91 19.52
C GLY A 653 -0.42 -4.38 19.35
N SER A 654 0.10 -3.75 20.40
CA SER A 654 1.42 -3.08 20.38
C SER A 654 2.62 -4.03 20.22
N GLU A 655 2.43 -5.35 20.31
CA GLU A 655 3.49 -6.33 20.05
C GLU A 655 3.92 -6.36 18.57
N LYS A 656 3.04 -5.92 17.65
CA LYS A 656 3.41 -5.73 16.24
C LYS A 656 4.56 -4.73 16.07
N ILE A 657 4.63 -3.71 16.93
CA ILE A 657 5.71 -2.72 16.96
C ILE A 657 7.01 -3.40 17.39
N THR A 658 6.97 -4.20 18.45
CA THR A 658 8.12 -4.98 18.96
C THR A 658 8.67 -5.91 17.88
N ARG A 659 7.80 -6.61 17.15
CA ARG A 659 8.18 -7.45 16.01
C ARG A 659 8.79 -6.66 14.85
N SER A 660 8.27 -5.47 14.55
CA SER A 660 8.85 -4.62 13.50
C SER A 660 10.28 -4.18 13.87
N LEU A 661 10.48 -3.75 15.12
CA LEU A 661 11.80 -3.34 15.61
C LEU A 661 12.81 -4.49 15.62
N THR A 662 12.38 -5.70 15.97
CA THR A 662 13.21 -6.93 15.90
C THR A 662 13.81 -7.08 14.50
N ARG A 663 13.00 -6.97 13.45
CA ARG A 663 13.43 -7.14 12.05
C ARG A 663 14.34 -6.01 11.57
N HIS A 664 14.02 -4.76 11.92
CA HIS A 664 14.78 -3.62 11.44
C HIS A 664 16.13 -3.47 12.15
N PHE A 665 16.18 -3.77 13.45
CA PHE A 665 17.40 -3.60 14.26
C PHE A 665 18.22 -4.88 14.42
N ASP A 666 17.71 -6.03 13.98
CA ASP A 666 18.35 -7.35 14.15
C ASP A 666 18.67 -7.64 15.63
N VAL A 667 17.64 -7.52 16.47
CA VAL A 667 17.73 -7.69 17.93
C VAL A 667 16.71 -8.70 18.43
N THR A 668 16.87 -9.20 19.64
CA THR A 668 15.89 -10.10 20.27
C THR A 668 14.58 -9.37 20.58
N LEU A 669 13.48 -10.11 20.77
CA LEU A 669 12.19 -9.52 21.17
C LEU A 669 12.27 -8.74 22.49
N ALA A 670 13.07 -9.21 23.44
CA ALA A 670 13.28 -8.52 24.72
C ALA A 670 14.01 -7.18 24.55
N GLU A 671 15.02 -7.14 23.68
CA GLU A 671 15.73 -5.90 23.32
C GLU A 671 14.83 -4.98 22.51
N ALA A 672 14.04 -5.50 21.58
CA ALA A 672 13.06 -4.73 20.81
C ALA A 672 11.97 -4.11 21.68
N GLU A 673 11.52 -4.80 22.74
CA GLU A 673 10.54 -4.24 23.69
C GLU A 673 11.14 -3.08 24.50
N LYS A 674 12.41 -3.21 24.92
CA LYS A 674 13.16 -2.11 25.54
C LYS A 674 13.32 -0.94 24.56
N LEU A 675 13.66 -1.24 23.31
CA LEU A 675 13.84 -0.25 22.24
C LEU A 675 12.54 0.48 21.86
N LYS A 676 11.40 -0.22 21.87
CA LYS A 676 10.06 0.36 21.68
C LYS A 676 9.77 1.42 22.74
N ARG A 677 10.18 1.14 23.98
CA ARG A 677 9.97 2.01 25.14
C ARG A 677 11.03 3.08 25.28
N SER A 678 12.23 2.91 24.71
CA SER A 678 13.34 3.86 24.76
C SER A 678 13.98 4.04 23.38
N PRO A 679 13.40 4.90 22.51
CA PRO A 679 13.92 5.13 21.17
C PRO A 679 15.29 5.82 21.18
N ALA A 680 15.65 6.51 22.26
CA ALA A 680 16.99 7.10 22.42
C ALA A 680 18.10 6.04 22.37
N ALA A 681 17.81 4.81 22.82
CA ALA A 681 18.75 3.69 22.77
C ALA A 681 19.05 3.22 21.33
N ALA A 682 18.18 3.52 20.36
CA ALA A 682 18.35 3.14 18.96
C ALA A 682 19.60 3.78 18.33
N ARG A 683 20.05 4.94 18.84
CA ARG A 683 21.08 5.83 18.27
C ARG A 683 20.83 6.31 16.84
N ASN A 684 19.88 5.71 16.11
CA ASN A 684 19.38 6.14 14.82
C ASN A 684 17.84 6.24 14.93
N LEU A 685 17.38 7.41 15.37
CA LEU A 685 15.95 7.67 15.55
C LEU A 685 15.19 7.61 14.22
N ARG A 686 15.83 7.97 13.11
CA ARG A 686 15.26 7.88 11.77
C ARG A 686 14.88 6.45 11.41
N LYS A 687 15.81 5.51 11.60
CA LYS A 687 15.58 4.07 11.41
C LYS A 687 14.50 3.53 12.36
N TRP A 688 14.43 4.05 13.58
CA TRP A 688 13.37 3.69 14.53
C TRP A 688 11.99 4.14 14.03
N ASN A 689 11.88 5.40 13.57
CA ASN A 689 10.65 5.94 12.99
C ASN A 689 10.21 5.13 11.76
N GLU A 690 11.14 4.83 10.85
CA GLU A 690 10.88 3.98 9.66
C GLU A 690 10.35 2.58 10.04
N ALA A 691 10.84 2.01 11.14
CA ALA A 691 10.38 0.71 11.63
C ALA A 691 8.99 0.78 12.31
N THR A 692 8.66 1.87 13.00
CA THR A 692 7.41 1.97 13.78
C THR A 692 6.26 2.59 13.02
N GLN A 693 6.53 3.52 12.10
CA GLN A 693 5.51 4.31 11.41
C GLN A 693 4.48 3.45 10.66
N PRO A 694 4.85 2.40 9.89
CA PRO A 694 3.85 1.54 9.24
C PRO A 694 2.92 0.85 10.23
N VAL A 695 3.42 0.53 11.42
CA VAL A 695 2.59 -0.08 12.48
C VAL A 695 1.69 0.95 13.15
N PHE A 696 2.12 2.22 13.25
CA PHE A 696 1.26 3.29 13.70
C PHE A 696 0.13 3.57 12.70
N GLU A 697 0.42 3.51 11.39
CA GLU A 697 -0.58 3.56 10.31
C GLU A 697 -1.61 2.43 10.44
N ASP A 698 -1.16 1.20 10.70
CA ASP A 698 -2.06 0.07 10.93
C ASP A 698 -2.99 0.30 12.13
N ILE A 699 -2.44 0.81 13.25
CA ILE A 699 -3.22 1.09 14.47
C ILE A 699 -4.23 2.21 14.21
N GLU A 700 -3.82 3.28 13.53
CA GLU A 700 -4.72 4.36 13.13
C GLU A 700 -5.86 3.85 12.24
N GLN A 701 -5.53 3.09 11.18
CA GLN A 701 -6.54 2.53 10.28
C GLN A 701 -7.52 1.63 11.02
N GLU A 702 -7.04 0.85 11.98
CA GLU A 702 -7.87 0.00 12.83
C GLU A 702 -8.81 0.81 13.73
N ILE A 703 -8.32 1.92 14.32
CA ILE A 703 -9.15 2.86 15.07
C ILE A 703 -10.20 3.49 14.17
N VAL A 704 -9.82 4.02 13.00
CA VAL A 704 -10.74 4.65 12.04
C VAL A 704 -11.81 3.67 11.56
N ARG A 705 -11.41 2.43 11.24
CA ARG A 705 -12.32 1.35 10.85
C ARG A 705 -13.33 1.04 11.96
N SER A 706 -12.85 0.97 13.20
CA SER A 706 -13.68 0.70 14.38
C SER A 706 -14.64 1.85 14.68
N LEU A 707 -14.20 3.10 14.57
CA LEU A 707 -15.07 4.27 14.68
C LEU A 707 -16.14 4.29 13.58
N GLY A 708 -15.79 3.92 12.34
CA GLY A 708 -16.77 3.76 11.26
C GLY A 708 -17.82 2.68 11.57
N MET A 709 -17.42 1.56 12.18
CA MET A 709 -18.36 0.53 12.66
C MET A 709 -19.27 1.05 13.77
N PHE A 710 -18.74 1.84 14.70
CA PHE A 710 -19.52 2.49 15.74
C PHE A 710 -20.56 3.45 15.15
N THR A 711 -20.15 4.36 14.27
CA THR A 711 -21.06 5.33 13.63
C THR A 711 -22.18 4.61 12.85
N ASN A 712 -21.87 3.50 12.19
CA ASN A 712 -22.89 2.69 11.50
C ASN A 712 -23.86 1.99 12.48
N ALA A 713 -23.35 1.52 13.64
CA ALA A 713 -24.17 0.86 14.66
C ALA A 713 -25.02 1.86 15.48
N CYS A 714 -24.51 3.08 15.68
CA CYS A 714 -25.11 4.14 16.48
C CYS A 714 -25.13 5.47 15.69
N PRO A 715 -25.94 5.61 14.63
CA PRO A 715 -25.89 6.74 13.71
C PRO A 715 -26.30 8.09 14.33
N LYS A 716 -26.94 8.06 15.50
CA LYS A 716 -27.29 9.26 16.28
C LYS A 716 -26.23 9.64 17.32
N ALA A 717 -25.15 8.89 17.42
CA ALA A 717 -24.08 9.15 18.37
C ALA A 717 -22.91 9.84 17.66
N ARG A 718 -22.48 11.00 18.17
CA ARG A 718 -21.31 11.73 17.69
C ARG A 718 -20.13 11.46 18.62
N VAL A 719 -18.99 11.06 18.07
CA VAL A 719 -17.76 10.88 18.88
C VAL A 719 -17.23 12.25 19.29
N GLU A 720 -17.39 12.61 20.56
CA GLU A 720 -16.88 13.84 21.16
C GLU A 720 -15.37 13.74 21.38
N ARG A 721 -14.95 12.64 22.03
CA ARG A 721 -13.56 12.38 22.36
C ARG A 721 -13.24 10.89 22.50
N ILE A 722 -11.95 10.60 22.36
CA ILE A 722 -11.35 9.28 22.50
C ILE A 722 -10.52 9.25 23.79
N LEU A 723 -10.74 8.26 24.65
CA LEU A 723 -9.89 7.95 25.80
C LEU A 723 -8.91 6.84 25.41
N ALA A 724 -7.65 7.21 25.17
CA ALA A 724 -6.58 6.31 24.77
C ALA A 724 -5.88 5.71 26.01
N VAL A 725 -6.06 4.41 26.24
CA VAL A 725 -5.62 3.70 27.46
C VAL A 725 -4.92 2.37 27.14
N GLY A 726 -4.31 1.76 28.14
CA GLY A 726 -3.58 0.52 27.97
C GLY A 726 -2.07 0.70 27.77
N GLY A 727 -1.35 -0.40 27.90
CA GLY A 727 0.12 -0.40 27.88
C GLY A 727 0.73 0.02 26.54
N GLY A 728 0.00 -0.14 25.44
CA GLY A 728 0.50 0.16 24.09
C GLY A 728 0.65 1.65 23.80
N PHE A 729 -0.22 2.52 24.35
CA PHE A 729 -0.09 3.98 24.22
C PHE A 729 1.10 4.56 24.99
N ARG A 730 1.81 3.75 25.78
CA ARG A 730 3.12 4.12 26.34
C ARG A 730 4.26 4.02 25.33
N THR A 731 4.01 3.52 24.13
CA THR A 731 5.00 3.56 23.05
C THR A 731 5.26 5.02 22.71
N HIS A 732 6.53 5.45 22.81
CA HIS A 732 6.91 6.81 22.47
C HIS A 732 6.43 7.15 21.05
N GLY A 733 5.96 8.38 20.84
CA GLY A 733 5.54 8.85 19.52
C GLY A 733 4.18 8.35 19.04
N LEU A 734 3.57 7.28 19.58
CA LEU A 734 2.26 6.80 19.10
C LEU A 734 1.15 7.83 19.32
N LEU A 735 1.02 8.40 20.53
CA LEU A 735 0.05 9.46 20.77
C LEU A 735 0.32 10.68 19.87
N ARG A 736 1.59 11.08 19.72
CA ARG A 736 2.00 12.17 18.82
C ARG A 736 1.55 11.90 17.38
N TYR A 737 1.72 10.67 16.90
CA TYR A 737 1.32 10.25 15.56
C TYR A 737 -0.20 10.34 15.36
N LEU A 738 -1.01 9.91 16.34
CA LEU A 738 -2.47 10.03 16.26
C LEU A 738 -2.96 11.50 16.28
N TYR A 739 -2.15 12.41 16.81
CA TYR A 739 -2.40 13.85 16.74
C TYR A 739 -1.92 14.49 15.42
N LEU A 740 -0.72 14.16 14.97
CA LEU A 740 0.02 14.92 13.94
C LEU A 740 0.26 14.17 12.62
N GLY A 741 0.18 12.84 12.60
CA GLY A 741 0.52 12.00 11.45
C GLY A 741 1.99 11.79 11.17
N ARG A 742 2.85 12.14 12.12
CA ARG A 742 4.30 11.96 12.06
C ARG A 742 4.83 11.50 13.41
#